data_AF-A0A937FK23-F1
#
_entry.id   AF-A0A937FK23-F1
#
_cell.length_a   1.000
_cell.length_b   1.000
_cell.length_c   1.000
_cell.angle_alpha   90.00
_cell.angle_beta   90.00
_cell.angle_gamma   90.00
#
_symmetry.space_group_name_H-M   'P 1'
#
loop_
_entity.id
_entity.type
_entity.pdbx_description
1 polymer ?
#
loop_
_entity_poly.entity_id
_entity_poly.type
_entity_poly.pdbx_seq_one_letter_code
_entity_poly.pdbx_strand_id
1 'polypeptide(L)'
;MFKKVFSTLLAVSVLVMGFPSVAFAASENGYTPNDQYSYIVSAKTGKAVQVSGSSADPVTANADIQNMNGNNLTAKALFKMLKSNTNSNLVSFSSVGNQWNMLKSETVNGLNAITDSNPKKTTVDGWESFTLEKQSDGSFTMKDGHFSRFVSVNDEGKLVTTESTAVTDAEKFFIVEPTYPPEEDQVANDIYIEHVATHNIVTVDGVVGNPIDVKTPMPSDAANVPANGIFKLGYGSFQNNSTVNFKSNNNTLWTGSNSFVRQVGDMTIGGWESVQAVPQGDGTVAFKQTEGWKYITVNEGKMAPGNLTSAPTDNEKFIIHTKSTPKKVSKITMSNIEGNSVTLSWSALEGTIFSGYEVWRSETSGGPYAKVGKETAQTTYTDTGLQFNTKYYYVVRTVNGQSPYAQSSEFSVTTLAGNRPSTPPSGIDIKKSGKDIKLTWNADPSVNKYEIYRAGGKFGNYEKIGDTTEARFTDTKPNASKYENYYKIIAVNNYGTSDYSNSISLETKMFGSNMIFYNAKYDDMKAIGQEVNAIHDNTTFQGQFIPNRYGIYFKPGNYNNAGLLNIGFYTQVAGLGKTPLDTKIQNLSTPACLPNNNATQTFWRSAENFTVSSEINPNDKMPWAVSQAAPLRRMNVERTTQFDWNYGWASGGFVADSAFTKNVGSYTQQQWYTRNSDLTGGWYGVNWNGVFQGDVSAPDSNWDKNPGNPYTTIDKTPIVREKPFLYLGDDGEYKVFVPDLKRDSSGISWSKDNMGSGQSLDISKFYIAKEGVDTAETLNAALDSGKNLFFTPGIYELTKPLHVKNANTIILGTGLATLVPKNDKGAMLVDDQSGVIVAGLLFDAYYSSTNMLQVGQKGSNKDHSDNPISLSDLFFRIGGFKENNVNVDTTVEINSNDVIGDHFWVWRADHGAGVAWDKNTARNGLVVNGNNATMYGMFVEHFNEYQTIWNGENGRLYFYQSETPYDPQSQEGWMSHDGTVKGYASYKVSNRVNNHLAVGLGVYDVFINTNGASIFMDNAIEVPNKENVTIQDACIVELGSSTGPLVGVNSIVNGTGNATSTGKGGKGYAKENLLEYKNGIATLLDISGSTPVKYTKQGTEPANSVEDWRSYIPTLVDKADALNKKDYTPESWSVLVQALKNIKALLKDNTATATTLENAYNALDKAIKDLQAKSPVDKSSLEKLYNQNKDKTQGKYTDCSWKAFQDALTSAKAVIDNKDAKQTDVDAALKDLQDAIANLRKNQLNTQLYEIFLRLFHQLILHSNY
;
A
#
# COMPACT_ATOMS: atom_id res chain seq x y z
N MET A 1 58.35 -0.04 -1.45
CA MET A 1 59.32 0.94 -2.03
C MET A 1 58.72 1.53 -3.30
N PHE A 2 59.22 2.69 -3.76
CA PHE A 2 59.02 3.39 -5.05
C PHE A 2 57.94 2.84 -6.03
N LYS A 3 56.82 3.55 -6.29
CA LYS A 3 56.63 4.80 -7.08
C LYS A 3 56.50 4.60 -8.62
N LYS A 4 55.24 4.68 -9.09
CA LYS A 4 54.70 5.54 -10.18
C LYS A 4 55.24 5.49 -11.64
N VAL A 5 54.27 5.35 -12.57
CA VAL A 5 53.96 6.24 -13.75
C VAL A 5 54.48 5.92 -15.19
N PHE A 6 53.51 5.65 -16.10
CA PHE A 6 53.41 6.01 -17.56
C PHE A 6 54.44 5.43 -18.58
N SER A 7 54.19 5.36 -19.91
CA SER A 7 52.96 5.28 -20.75
C SER A 7 53.27 5.00 -22.25
N THR A 8 52.23 4.68 -23.06
CA THR A 8 52.05 4.95 -24.52
C THR A 8 52.89 4.27 -25.65
N LEU A 9 52.15 3.91 -26.73
CA LEU A 9 52.36 3.84 -28.21
C LEU A 9 53.77 4.19 -28.81
N LEU A 10 54.24 3.72 -30.00
CA LEU A 10 53.67 3.06 -31.23
C LEU A 10 54.76 2.07 -31.84
N ALA A 11 55.03 1.68 -33.12
CA ALA A 11 54.55 1.99 -34.49
C ALA A 11 54.92 0.93 -35.60
N VAL A 12 54.01 0.78 -36.60
CA VAL A 12 54.17 0.61 -38.09
C VAL A 12 55.12 -0.44 -38.74
N SER A 13 54.53 -1.35 -39.56
CA SER A 13 54.88 -1.82 -40.96
C SER A 13 54.06 -3.11 -41.31
N VAL A 14 53.95 -3.74 -42.51
CA VAL A 14 54.52 -3.66 -43.90
C VAL A 14 53.38 -3.88 -44.96
N LEU A 15 53.68 -3.70 -46.26
CA LEU A 15 52.92 -3.87 -47.53
C LEU A 15 52.21 -5.23 -47.89
N VAL A 16 50.91 -5.15 -48.24
CA VAL A 16 50.26 -5.36 -49.59
C VAL A 16 50.22 -6.74 -50.35
N MET A 17 49.05 -6.95 -51.02
CA MET A 17 48.59 -8.00 -52.00
C MET A 17 47.87 -9.26 -51.45
N GLY A 18 46.69 -9.68 -51.95
CA GLY A 18 45.77 -9.01 -52.89
C GLY A 18 44.54 -9.84 -53.36
N PHE A 19 43.52 -9.12 -53.90
CA PHE A 19 42.31 -9.58 -54.64
C PHE A 19 41.21 -10.40 -53.90
N PRO A 20 39.95 -10.41 -54.38
CA PRO A 20 39.32 -9.56 -55.41
C PRO A 20 38.27 -8.58 -54.85
N SER A 21 37.71 -7.73 -55.70
CA SER A 21 36.73 -6.70 -55.35
C SER A 21 35.31 -7.24 -55.13
N VAL A 22 34.68 -6.90 -54.00
CA VAL A 22 33.22 -6.80 -53.87
C VAL A 22 32.87 -5.32 -53.68
N ALA A 23 31.92 -4.81 -54.45
CA ALA A 23 31.51 -3.41 -54.36
C ALA A 23 30.64 -3.18 -53.11
N PHE A 24 31.25 -2.67 -52.04
CA PHE A 24 30.49 -2.12 -50.91
C PHE A 24 29.79 -0.83 -51.35
N ALA A 25 28.52 -0.69 -50.96
CA ALA A 25 27.72 0.49 -51.26
C ALA A 25 28.31 1.75 -50.60
N ALA A 26 28.16 2.90 -51.26
CA ALA A 26 28.67 4.16 -50.77
C ALA A 26 27.84 4.67 -49.58
N SER A 27 28.45 4.66 -48.39
CA SER A 27 28.16 5.51 -47.22
C SER A 27 26.73 6.03 -47.02
N GLU A 28 25.88 5.25 -46.33
CA GLU A 28 24.60 5.76 -45.77
C GLU A 28 24.77 6.62 -44.49
N ASN A 29 26.00 6.95 -44.09
CA ASN A 29 26.31 7.75 -42.89
C ASN A 29 26.10 9.27 -43.04
N GLY A 30 25.57 9.74 -44.18
CA GLY A 30 25.32 11.15 -44.43
C GLY A 30 24.12 11.70 -43.64
N TYR A 31 24.27 12.87 -43.03
CA TYR A 31 23.13 13.57 -42.42
C TYR A 31 22.17 14.06 -43.51
N THR A 32 20.86 13.89 -43.29
CA THR A 32 19.82 14.46 -44.15
C THR A 32 19.27 15.73 -43.49
N PRO A 33 19.43 16.92 -44.11
CA PRO A 33 18.92 18.17 -43.55
C PRO A 33 17.41 18.16 -43.30
N ASN A 34 17.01 18.81 -42.21
CA ASN A 34 15.63 19.22 -41.99
C ASN A 34 15.36 20.56 -42.72
N ASP A 35 14.08 20.92 -42.90
CA ASP A 35 13.70 22.20 -43.52
C ASP A 35 13.57 23.33 -42.47
N GLN A 36 13.79 23.00 -41.19
CA GLN A 36 13.67 23.91 -40.06
C GLN A 36 14.96 24.72 -39.88
N TYR A 37 14.89 25.73 -39.00
CA TYR A 37 16.10 26.28 -38.42
C TYR A 37 16.66 25.31 -37.37
N SER A 38 17.96 25.38 -37.11
CA SER A 38 18.68 24.58 -36.12
C SER A 38 19.91 25.36 -35.65
N TYR A 39 20.29 25.23 -34.38
CA TYR A 39 21.54 25.80 -33.88
C TYR A 39 22.60 24.70 -33.75
N ILE A 40 23.86 25.09 -33.97
CA ILE A 40 25.02 24.18 -33.91
C ILE A 40 25.68 24.39 -32.56
N VAL A 41 25.90 23.32 -31.78
CA VAL A 41 26.49 23.38 -30.43
C VAL A 41 27.81 22.63 -30.40
N SER A 42 28.89 23.23 -29.92
CA SER A 42 30.16 22.54 -29.67
C SER A 42 30.02 21.61 -28.46
N ALA A 43 30.46 20.34 -28.60
CA ALA A 43 30.47 19.38 -27.51
C ALA A 43 31.53 19.70 -26.45
N LYS A 44 32.66 20.33 -26.85
CA LYS A 44 33.74 20.82 -25.97
C LYS A 44 33.29 21.99 -25.09
N THR A 45 32.53 22.95 -25.63
CA THR A 45 32.18 24.19 -24.90
C THR A 45 30.75 24.25 -24.39
N GLY A 46 29.83 23.45 -24.94
CA GLY A 46 28.40 23.53 -24.66
C GLY A 46 27.71 24.79 -25.19
N LYS A 47 28.39 25.60 -26.01
CA LYS A 47 27.89 26.88 -26.54
C LYS A 47 27.47 26.79 -28.00
N ALA A 48 26.51 27.63 -28.38
CA ALA A 48 26.03 27.70 -29.75
C ALA A 48 26.97 28.54 -30.66
N VAL A 49 27.14 28.09 -31.89
CA VAL A 49 27.87 28.77 -32.97
C VAL A 49 27.07 29.98 -33.44
N GLN A 50 27.73 31.12 -33.67
CA GLN A 50 27.15 32.36 -34.13
C GLN A 50 28.01 33.01 -35.23
N VAL A 51 27.38 33.44 -36.33
CA VAL A 51 28.04 34.15 -37.44
C VAL A 51 28.03 35.66 -37.22
N SER A 52 29.20 36.26 -37.32
CA SER A 52 29.48 37.69 -37.29
C SER A 52 29.23 38.36 -38.65
N GLY A 53 28.95 39.67 -38.65
CA GLY A 53 28.55 40.41 -39.85
C GLY A 53 29.66 41.24 -40.50
N SER A 54 30.94 40.94 -40.26
CA SER A 54 32.06 41.64 -40.89
C SER A 54 33.33 40.78 -40.91
N SER A 55 34.24 41.05 -41.84
CA SER A 55 35.55 40.38 -41.96
C SER A 55 36.51 40.62 -40.79
N ALA A 56 36.19 41.54 -39.86
CA ALA A 56 37.00 41.82 -38.68
C ALA A 56 36.63 40.92 -37.47
N ASP A 57 35.44 40.33 -37.48
CA ASP A 57 34.94 39.45 -36.42
C ASP A 57 34.84 38.01 -36.94
N PRO A 58 35.52 37.02 -36.35
CA PRO A 58 35.37 35.62 -36.73
C PRO A 58 34.13 34.94 -36.11
N VAL A 59 33.71 33.83 -36.73
CA VAL A 59 32.63 32.97 -36.25
C VAL A 59 33.01 32.37 -34.89
N THR A 60 32.08 32.41 -33.94
CA THR A 60 32.33 32.03 -32.54
C THR A 60 31.30 31.05 -31.99
N ALA A 61 31.75 30.06 -31.21
CA ALA A 61 30.92 29.21 -30.35
C ALA A 61 30.86 29.83 -28.95
N ASN A 62 30.21 30.99 -28.83
CA ASN A 62 30.19 31.80 -27.60
C ASN A 62 28.79 32.18 -27.09
N ALA A 63 27.71 31.84 -27.81
CA ALA A 63 26.35 32.10 -27.38
C ALA A 63 25.91 31.07 -26.32
N ASP A 64 25.49 31.57 -25.15
CA ASP A 64 25.08 30.73 -24.01
C ASP A 64 23.65 30.20 -24.18
N ILE A 65 23.46 28.90 -23.96
CA ILE A 65 22.16 28.22 -24.06
C ILE A 65 21.41 28.36 -22.72
N GLN A 66 21.04 29.58 -22.36
CA GLN A 66 20.22 29.82 -21.16
C GLN A 66 18.72 29.63 -21.47
N ASN A 67 18.08 28.77 -20.67
CA ASN A 67 16.76 28.16 -20.87
C ASN A 67 16.70 27.10 -21.99
N MET A 68 16.01 25.99 -21.71
CA MET A 68 16.25 24.67 -22.32
C MET A 68 15.89 24.51 -23.81
N ASN A 69 15.24 25.50 -24.42
CA ASN A 69 14.58 25.37 -25.72
C ASN A 69 15.24 26.18 -26.86
N GLY A 70 16.35 26.88 -26.59
CA GLY A 70 17.13 27.62 -27.60
C GLY A 70 16.50 28.91 -28.15
N ASN A 71 15.22 29.18 -27.88
CA ASN A 71 14.45 30.29 -28.47
C ASN A 71 14.98 31.72 -28.14
N ASN A 72 15.87 31.87 -27.15
CA ASN A 72 16.52 33.16 -26.82
C ASN A 72 17.86 33.38 -27.57
N LEU A 73 18.30 32.44 -28.41
CA LEU A 73 19.49 32.60 -29.23
C LEU A 73 19.26 33.68 -30.31
N THR A 74 20.30 34.48 -30.60
CA THR A 74 20.17 35.51 -31.63
C THR A 74 19.99 34.88 -33.01
N ALA A 75 19.35 35.60 -33.94
CA ALA A 75 19.15 35.16 -35.33
C ALA A 75 20.45 34.71 -36.04
N LYS A 76 21.60 35.25 -35.61
CA LYS A 76 22.96 34.90 -36.10
C LYS A 76 23.45 33.50 -35.67
N ALA A 77 22.79 32.86 -34.70
CA ALA A 77 23.11 31.53 -34.16
C ALA A 77 22.08 30.45 -34.55
N LEU A 78 21.00 30.84 -35.21
CA LEU A 78 19.98 29.96 -35.76
C LEU A 78 20.22 29.82 -37.26
N PHE A 79 20.40 28.59 -37.75
CA PHE A 79 20.77 28.31 -39.14
C PHE A 79 19.77 27.41 -39.84
N LYS A 80 19.45 27.70 -41.09
CA LYS A 80 18.86 26.74 -42.01
C LYS A 80 19.97 25.99 -42.74
N MET A 81 19.94 24.67 -42.68
CA MET A 81 20.83 23.81 -43.47
C MET A 81 20.32 23.72 -44.89
N LEU A 82 21.20 24.00 -45.84
CA LEU A 82 20.94 23.88 -47.27
C LEU A 82 21.79 22.73 -47.82
N LYS A 83 21.21 21.86 -48.65
CA LYS A 83 21.92 20.77 -49.32
C LYS A 83 22.34 21.20 -50.73
N SER A 84 23.52 20.81 -51.15
CA SER A 84 23.99 20.97 -52.54
C SER A 84 23.06 20.24 -53.53
N ASN A 85 22.83 20.87 -54.68
CA ASN A 85 22.05 20.30 -55.77
C ASN A 85 22.91 19.42 -56.70
N THR A 86 24.24 19.53 -56.61
CA THR A 86 25.20 18.86 -57.52
C THR A 86 26.08 17.81 -56.83
N ASN A 87 26.31 17.92 -55.52
CA ASN A 87 27.10 16.98 -54.72
C ASN A 87 26.40 16.72 -53.37
N SER A 88 25.75 15.56 -53.23
CA SER A 88 24.91 15.22 -52.07
C SER A 88 25.60 15.28 -50.70
N ASN A 89 26.92 15.40 -50.64
CA ASN A 89 27.71 15.40 -49.42
C ASN A 89 28.02 16.81 -48.90
N LEU A 90 27.80 17.85 -49.72
CA LEU A 90 28.03 19.25 -49.34
C LEU A 90 26.76 19.91 -48.77
N VAL A 91 26.95 20.67 -47.69
CA VAL A 91 25.96 21.52 -47.04
C VAL A 91 26.49 22.91 -46.75
N SER A 92 25.59 23.89 -46.68
CA SER A 92 25.86 25.25 -46.22
C SER A 92 24.85 25.65 -45.15
N PHE A 93 25.22 26.55 -44.23
CA PHE A 93 24.34 27.01 -43.15
C PHE A 93 24.05 28.51 -43.31
N SER A 94 22.78 28.89 -43.45
CA SER A 94 22.34 30.28 -43.66
C SER A 94 21.55 30.79 -42.45
N SER A 95 21.87 31.97 -41.92
CA SER A 95 21.29 32.45 -40.66
C SER A 95 19.87 33.05 -40.81
N VAL A 96 19.09 33.06 -39.72
CA VAL A 96 17.75 33.68 -39.64
C VAL A 96 17.81 35.19 -39.91
N GLY A 97 16.76 35.76 -40.53
CA GLY A 97 16.61 37.19 -40.79
C GLY A 97 17.61 37.81 -41.79
N ASN A 98 18.69 37.11 -42.16
CA ASN A 98 19.65 37.62 -43.15
C ASN A 98 20.38 36.50 -43.91
N GLN A 99 19.92 36.23 -45.14
CA GLN A 99 20.56 35.29 -46.08
C GLN A 99 21.99 35.66 -46.49
N TRP A 100 22.46 36.89 -46.19
CA TRP A 100 23.81 37.33 -46.51
C TRP A 100 24.86 36.92 -45.48
N ASN A 101 24.45 36.58 -44.24
CA ASN A 101 25.33 36.04 -43.21
C ASN A 101 25.26 34.51 -43.24
N MET A 102 26.39 33.83 -43.51
CA MET A 102 26.44 32.37 -43.63
C MET A 102 27.65 31.77 -42.93
N LEU A 103 27.53 30.53 -42.45
CA LEU A 103 28.72 29.75 -42.08
C LEU A 103 29.36 29.25 -43.38
N LYS A 104 30.60 29.69 -43.62
CA LYS A 104 31.40 29.36 -44.81
C LYS A 104 32.86 29.17 -44.41
N SER A 105 33.63 28.36 -45.13
CA SER A 105 35.08 28.26 -44.98
C SER A 105 35.85 29.20 -45.93
N GLU A 106 35.47 30.48 -46.01
CA GLU A 106 36.19 31.47 -46.82
C GLU A 106 37.56 31.81 -46.20
N THR A 107 38.63 31.37 -46.85
CA THR A 107 40.04 31.72 -46.56
C THR A 107 40.63 31.14 -45.27
N VAL A 108 40.95 29.83 -45.26
CA VAL A 108 41.71 29.23 -44.14
C VAL A 108 42.86 28.35 -44.63
N ASN A 109 44.10 28.72 -44.28
CA ASN A 109 45.26 27.85 -44.40
C ASN A 109 46.09 27.91 -43.11
N GLY A 110 45.98 26.88 -42.28
CA GLY A 110 46.66 26.76 -40.97
C GLY A 110 46.09 27.69 -39.89
N LEU A 111 45.44 27.12 -38.87
CA LEU A 111 44.99 27.72 -37.59
C LEU A 111 44.14 29.02 -37.61
N ASN A 112 43.95 29.65 -38.77
CA ASN A 112 43.17 30.88 -38.90
C ASN A 112 41.69 30.64 -38.56
N ALA A 113 41.04 31.68 -38.04
CA ALA A 113 39.63 31.61 -37.65
C ALA A 113 38.71 31.75 -38.87
N ILE A 114 37.57 31.07 -38.82
CA ILE A 114 36.54 31.10 -39.86
C ILE A 114 35.87 32.50 -39.87
N THR A 115 35.75 33.13 -41.04
CA THR A 115 35.17 34.49 -41.21
C THR A 115 34.20 34.53 -42.39
N ASP A 116 33.19 35.42 -42.34
CA ASP A 116 32.36 35.76 -43.51
C ASP A 116 32.96 37.02 -44.18
N SER A 117 34.00 36.80 -44.99
CA SER A 117 34.87 37.87 -45.49
C SER A 117 34.21 38.76 -46.56
N ASN A 118 33.26 38.18 -47.30
CA ASN A 118 32.58 38.81 -48.42
C ASN A 118 31.14 38.27 -48.50
N PRO A 119 30.19 38.85 -47.75
CA PRO A 119 28.81 38.36 -47.71
C PRO A 119 28.18 38.43 -49.11
N LYS A 120 28.03 37.25 -49.70
CA LYS A 120 27.42 37.00 -51.01
C LYS A 120 26.40 35.89 -50.86
N LYS A 121 25.24 36.10 -51.47
CA LYS A 121 24.20 35.09 -51.65
C LYS A 121 24.72 33.97 -52.56
N THR A 122 25.34 32.96 -51.94
CA THR A 122 26.00 31.84 -52.60
C THR A 122 25.01 30.72 -52.92
N THR A 123 25.23 30.03 -54.03
CA THR A 123 24.63 28.72 -54.28
C THR A 123 25.31 27.67 -53.42
N VAL A 124 24.60 26.58 -53.11
CA VAL A 124 25.05 25.52 -52.18
C VAL A 124 26.08 24.56 -52.82
N ASP A 125 26.79 25.03 -53.84
CA ASP A 125 27.57 24.22 -54.79
C ASP A 125 28.99 24.80 -54.94
N GLY A 126 29.55 25.32 -53.83
CA GLY A 126 30.85 25.99 -53.75
C GLY A 126 31.86 25.25 -52.85
N TRP A 127 33.13 25.62 -52.96
CA TRP A 127 34.23 25.10 -52.11
C TRP A 127 34.17 25.66 -50.68
N GLU A 128 33.39 26.72 -50.49
CA GLU A 128 33.09 27.40 -49.23
C GLU A 128 32.19 26.56 -48.29
N SER A 129 31.56 25.51 -48.81
CA SER A 129 30.64 24.60 -48.11
C SER A 129 31.34 23.61 -47.16
N PHE A 130 30.55 22.81 -46.43
CA PHE A 130 31.05 21.78 -45.49
C PHE A 130 30.55 20.37 -45.84
N THR A 131 31.30 19.34 -45.45
CA THR A 131 30.83 17.95 -45.37
C THR A 131 30.56 17.57 -43.90
N LEU A 132 29.52 16.78 -43.63
CA LEU A 132 29.16 16.31 -42.29
C LEU A 132 29.34 14.80 -42.14
N GLU A 133 30.07 14.38 -41.12
CA GLU A 133 30.29 12.96 -40.79
C GLU A 133 29.66 12.62 -39.42
N LYS A 134 28.60 11.82 -39.45
CA LYS A 134 27.84 11.43 -38.24
C LYS A 134 28.62 10.46 -37.37
N GLN A 135 28.61 10.73 -36.06
CA GLN A 135 29.25 9.92 -35.02
C GLN A 135 28.23 9.02 -34.30
N SER A 136 28.71 7.96 -33.64
CA SER A 136 27.85 6.97 -32.96
C SER A 136 27.09 7.50 -31.75
N ASP A 137 27.52 8.64 -31.20
CA ASP A 137 26.86 9.37 -30.10
C ASP A 137 25.83 10.40 -30.58
N GLY A 138 25.58 10.48 -31.89
CA GLY A 138 24.65 11.44 -32.49
C GLY A 138 25.23 12.82 -32.76
N SER A 139 26.48 13.09 -32.40
CA SER A 139 27.21 14.29 -32.86
C SER A 139 27.68 14.16 -34.31
N PHE A 140 28.23 15.25 -34.85
CA PHE A 140 28.78 15.34 -36.20
C PHE A 140 30.14 16.02 -36.16
N THR A 141 31.08 15.54 -36.97
CA THR A 141 32.31 16.28 -37.27
C THR A 141 32.14 16.99 -38.61
N MET A 142 32.55 18.26 -38.67
CA MET A 142 32.47 19.09 -39.89
C MET A 142 33.81 19.11 -40.61
N LYS A 143 33.81 18.94 -41.94
CA LYS A 143 34.99 19.18 -42.81
C LYS A 143 34.74 20.34 -43.76
N ASP A 144 35.77 21.11 -44.08
CA ASP A 144 35.71 22.16 -45.11
C ASP A 144 35.74 21.57 -46.54
N GLY A 145 35.05 22.23 -47.48
CA GLY A 145 34.90 21.77 -48.87
C GLY A 145 36.10 22.04 -49.79
N HIS A 146 37.14 22.75 -49.32
CA HIS A 146 38.31 23.13 -50.12
C HIS A 146 39.52 22.22 -49.81
N PHE A 147 39.85 22.06 -48.52
CA PHE A 147 41.02 21.34 -48.04
C PHE A 147 40.70 20.04 -47.29
N SER A 148 39.42 19.73 -47.05
CA SER A 148 38.97 18.56 -46.28
C SER A 148 39.54 18.47 -44.85
N ARG A 149 39.93 19.62 -44.28
CA ARG A 149 40.31 19.76 -42.87
C ARG A 149 39.06 19.79 -42.01
N PHE A 150 39.18 19.36 -40.74
CA PHE A 150 38.07 19.42 -39.81
C PHE A 150 37.90 20.82 -39.22
N VAL A 151 36.69 21.15 -38.78
CA VAL A 151 36.44 22.33 -37.94
C VAL A 151 36.75 21.98 -36.48
N SER A 152 37.36 22.93 -35.77
CA SER A 152 37.62 22.86 -34.33
C SER A 152 37.26 24.19 -33.64
N VAL A 153 37.21 24.21 -32.31
CA VAL A 153 36.97 25.42 -31.50
C VAL A 153 38.18 25.72 -30.63
N ASN A 154 38.81 26.88 -30.87
CA ASN A 154 39.98 27.32 -30.11
C ASN A 154 39.59 27.81 -28.70
N ASP A 155 40.58 28.11 -27.88
CA ASP A 155 40.35 28.43 -26.46
C ASP A 155 39.81 29.86 -26.23
N GLU A 156 39.72 30.67 -27.29
CA GLU A 156 38.97 31.94 -27.31
C GLU A 156 37.50 31.74 -27.72
N GLY A 157 37.07 30.51 -27.99
CA GLY A 157 35.72 30.18 -28.47
C GLY A 157 35.48 30.50 -29.95
N LYS A 158 36.53 30.68 -30.76
CA LYS A 158 36.43 30.91 -32.21
C LYS A 158 36.51 29.59 -32.97
N LEU A 159 35.76 29.49 -34.07
CA LEU A 159 35.86 28.34 -34.98
C LEU A 159 37.12 28.49 -35.86
N VAL A 160 37.88 27.41 -36.01
CA VAL A 160 39.13 27.31 -36.77
C VAL A 160 39.15 26.01 -37.58
N THR A 161 40.00 25.90 -38.60
CA THR A 161 40.29 24.58 -39.23
C THR A 161 41.47 23.90 -38.56
N THR A 162 41.42 22.57 -38.43
CA THR A 162 42.55 21.75 -37.98
C THR A 162 43.74 21.84 -38.92
N GLU A 163 44.96 21.63 -38.40
CA GLU A 163 46.16 21.58 -39.25
C GLU A 163 46.16 20.33 -40.15
N SER A 164 45.78 19.19 -39.57
CA SER A 164 45.70 17.87 -40.20
C SER A 164 44.28 17.54 -40.72
N THR A 165 44.18 16.49 -41.53
CA THR A 165 42.91 15.89 -41.99
C THR A 165 42.50 14.66 -41.16
N ALA A 166 43.09 14.46 -39.98
CA ALA A 166 42.76 13.37 -39.08
C ALA A 166 41.57 13.70 -38.17
N VAL A 167 40.66 12.74 -37.98
CA VAL A 167 39.43 12.91 -37.18
C VAL A 167 39.69 13.02 -35.67
N THR A 168 40.92 12.76 -35.22
CA THR A 168 41.38 12.95 -33.84
C THR A 168 41.38 14.41 -33.40
N ASP A 169 41.49 15.33 -34.36
CA ASP A 169 41.70 16.75 -34.11
C ASP A 169 40.38 17.55 -34.23
N ALA A 170 39.32 16.87 -34.65
CA ALA A 170 38.01 17.43 -34.98
C ALA A 170 37.18 17.75 -33.73
N GLU A 171 36.53 18.92 -33.73
CA GLU A 171 35.46 19.18 -32.77
C GLU A 171 34.20 18.41 -33.17
N LYS A 172 33.50 17.89 -32.15
CA LYS A 172 32.17 17.30 -32.29
C LYS A 172 31.11 18.37 -32.10
N PHE A 173 30.16 18.44 -33.01
CA PHE A 173 29.03 19.36 -32.95
C PHE A 173 27.71 18.62 -32.84
N PHE A 174 26.79 19.13 -32.03
CA PHE A 174 25.39 18.71 -32.05
C PHE A 174 24.58 19.71 -32.88
N ILE A 175 23.74 19.20 -33.78
CA ILE A 175 22.74 19.99 -34.50
C ILE A 175 21.45 19.88 -33.70
N VAL A 176 20.96 20.99 -33.17
CA VAL A 176 19.80 21.03 -32.27
C VAL A 176 18.68 21.84 -32.92
N GLU A 177 17.51 21.22 -33.02
CA GLU A 177 16.27 21.87 -33.48
C GLU A 177 15.72 22.74 -32.33
N PRO A 178 15.44 24.03 -32.53
CA PRO A 178 14.74 24.85 -31.54
C PRO A 178 13.29 24.37 -31.42
N THR A 179 12.67 24.54 -30.25
CA THR A 179 11.29 24.07 -30.04
C THR A 179 10.29 24.83 -30.90
N TYR A 180 10.55 26.13 -31.19
CA TYR A 180 9.74 26.94 -32.10
C TYR A 180 10.57 27.52 -33.25
N PRO A 181 9.96 27.76 -34.43
CA PRO A 181 10.55 28.66 -35.40
C PRO A 181 10.67 30.08 -34.80
N PRO A 182 11.67 30.87 -35.23
CA PRO A 182 11.74 32.28 -34.88
C PRO A 182 10.53 33.06 -35.43
N GLU A 183 10.32 34.27 -34.91
CA GLU A 183 9.06 35.03 -35.06
C GLU A 183 8.62 35.32 -36.51
N GLU A 184 9.50 35.22 -37.50
CA GLU A 184 9.20 35.48 -38.94
C GLU A 184 8.07 34.59 -39.51
N ASP A 185 7.79 33.42 -38.93
CA ASP A 185 6.72 32.51 -39.38
C ASP A 185 5.34 32.76 -38.71
N GLN A 186 5.22 33.67 -37.73
CA GLN A 186 3.93 33.97 -37.08
C GLN A 186 3.14 35.03 -37.89
N VAL A 187 1.81 34.86 -37.98
CA VAL A 187 0.85 35.78 -38.66
C VAL A 187 0.97 35.87 -40.20
N ALA A 188 0.55 34.83 -40.92
CA ALA A 188 0.46 34.87 -42.39
C ALA A 188 -0.83 34.31 -43.04
N ASN A 189 -1.68 33.56 -42.32
CA ASN A 189 -2.85 32.90 -42.91
C ASN A 189 -4.12 33.07 -42.08
N ASP A 190 -5.22 33.32 -42.80
CA ASP A 190 -6.58 33.36 -42.28
C ASP A 190 -7.16 31.94 -42.21
N ILE A 191 -7.80 31.59 -41.09
CA ILE A 191 -8.52 30.33 -40.89
C ILE A 191 -9.94 30.57 -40.40
N TYR A 192 -10.79 29.56 -40.57
CA TYR A 192 -12.13 29.52 -39.98
C TYR A 192 -12.41 28.11 -39.44
N ILE A 193 -13.30 28.04 -38.46
CA ILE A 193 -13.49 26.85 -37.62
C ILE A 193 -14.97 26.48 -37.65
N GLU A 194 -15.26 25.25 -38.06
CA GLU A 194 -16.60 24.67 -38.11
C GLU A 194 -16.78 23.69 -36.95
N HIS A 195 -17.92 23.71 -36.28
CA HIS A 195 -18.27 22.76 -35.22
C HIS A 195 -18.99 21.53 -35.80
N VAL A 196 -18.48 20.32 -35.51
CA VAL A 196 -18.90 19.09 -36.20
C VAL A 196 -20.37 18.75 -35.94
N ALA A 197 -20.83 18.74 -34.68
CA ALA A 197 -22.21 18.34 -34.37
C ALA A 197 -23.30 19.31 -34.86
N THR A 198 -22.96 20.54 -35.29
CA THR A 198 -23.97 21.54 -35.70
C THR A 198 -23.74 22.16 -37.08
N HIS A 199 -22.61 21.90 -37.75
CA HIS A 199 -22.19 22.57 -39.00
C HIS A 199 -22.31 24.11 -38.93
N ASN A 200 -21.98 24.68 -37.77
CA ASN A 200 -21.94 26.13 -37.56
C ASN A 200 -20.49 26.61 -37.54
N ILE A 201 -20.25 27.81 -38.07
CA ILE A 201 -18.98 28.51 -37.92
C ILE A 201 -18.86 29.13 -36.52
N VAL A 202 -17.67 29.04 -35.94
CA VAL A 202 -17.30 29.73 -34.70
C VAL A 202 -17.05 31.21 -34.97
N THR A 203 -17.66 32.10 -34.19
CA THR A 203 -17.62 33.56 -34.38
C THR A 203 -17.45 34.29 -33.04
N VAL A 204 -16.89 35.49 -33.10
CA VAL A 204 -16.76 36.40 -31.95
C VAL A 204 -17.41 37.75 -32.24
N ASP A 205 -17.77 38.52 -31.21
CA ASP A 205 -18.27 39.90 -31.36
C ASP A 205 -17.17 40.97 -31.22
N GLY A 206 -16.03 40.64 -30.62
CA GLY A 206 -14.95 41.58 -30.30
C GLY A 206 -15.01 42.17 -28.89
N VAL A 207 -15.95 41.72 -28.05
CA VAL A 207 -16.14 42.23 -26.69
C VAL A 207 -15.38 41.35 -25.69
N VAL A 208 -14.36 41.92 -25.05
CA VAL A 208 -13.59 41.26 -23.99
C VAL A 208 -14.52 40.82 -22.86
N GLY A 209 -14.43 39.54 -22.47
CA GLY A 209 -15.29 38.93 -21.46
C GLY A 209 -16.48 38.15 -22.02
N ASN A 210 -16.95 38.46 -23.24
CA ASN A 210 -18.07 37.73 -23.84
C ASN A 210 -17.67 36.31 -24.27
N PRO A 211 -18.59 35.34 -24.24
CA PRO A 211 -18.34 33.98 -24.73
C PRO A 211 -18.04 33.96 -26.24
N ILE A 212 -17.66 32.79 -26.73
CA ILE A 212 -17.43 32.53 -28.16
C ILE A 212 -18.70 31.85 -28.72
N ASP A 213 -19.30 32.41 -29.77
CA ASP A 213 -20.58 31.94 -30.32
C ASP A 213 -20.39 30.97 -31.49
N VAL A 214 -21.27 29.98 -31.59
CA VAL A 214 -21.26 28.86 -32.55
C VAL A 214 -22.69 28.66 -33.11
N LYS A 215 -23.27 29.76 -33.61
CA LYS A 215 -24.71 29.87 -33.99
C LYS A 215 -24.95 30.11 -35.47
N THR A 216 -23.94 30.61 -36.18
CA THR A 216 -24.05 30.97 -37.59
C THR A 216 -23.82 29.72 -38.42
N PRO A 217 -24.74 29.31 -39.32
CA PRO A 217 -24.51 28.18 -40.22
C PRO A 217 -23.24 28.37 -41.06
N MET A 218 -22.49 27.29 -41.27
CA MET A 218 -21.26 27.31 -42.06
C MET A 218 -21.57 27.66 -43.53
N PRO A 219 -20.96 28.71 -44.12
CA PRO A 219 -21.20 29.06 -45.53
C PRO A 219 -20.69 28.00 -46.50
N SER A 220 -21.43 27.77 -47.60
CA SER A 220 -21.07 26.80 -48.65
C SER A 220 -19.92 27.24 -49.57
N ASP A 221 -19.43 28.47 -49.41
CA ASP A 221 -18.28 29.03 -50.12
C ASP A 221 -17.44 29.85 -49.14
N ALA A 222 -16.13 29.58 -49.12
CA ALA A 222 -15.13 30.25 -48.30
C ALA A 222 -15.09 31.78 -48.52
N ALA A 223 -15.51 32.28 -49.69
CA ALA A 223 -15.62 33.71 -49.97
C ALA A 223 -16.73 34.42 -49.16
N ASN A 224 -17.69 33.66 -48.60
CA ASN A 224 -18.82 34.18 -47.82
C ASN A 224 -18.64 33.97 -46.30
N VAL A 225 -17.44 33.58 -45.85
CA VAL A 225 -17.11 33.47 -44.42
C VAL A 225 -17.12 34.88 -43.78
N PRO A 226 -17.92 35.11 -42.72
CA PRO A 226 -18.02 36.42 -42.10
C PRO A 226 -16.71 36.81 -41.41
N ALA A 227 -16.33 38.09 -41.50
CA ALA A 227 -15.01 38.59 -41.05
C ALA A 227 -14.70 38.35 -39.55
N ASN A 228 -15.73 38.15 -38.73
CA ASN A 228 -15.64 37.85 -37.30
C ASN A 228 -15.67 36.33 -36.96
N GLY A 229 -15.77 35.47 -37.97
CA GLY A 229 -15.45 34.04 -37.90
C GLY A 229 -14.10 33.69 -38.53
N ILE A 230 -13.33 34.70 -38.95
CA ILE A 230 -11.95 34.57 -39.44
C ILE A 230 -10.99 34.85 -38.29
N PHE A 231 -10.05 33.93 -38.10
CA PHE A 231 -9.01 33.99 -37.07
C PHE A 231 -7.62 33.83 -37.68
N LYS A 232 -6.61 34.39 -37.02
CA LYS A 232 -5.19 34.16 -37.30
C LYS A 232 -4.59 33.35 -36.15
N LEU A 233 -3.73 32.40 -36.50
CA LEU A 233 -3.11 31.49 -35.55
C LEU A 233 -1.87 32.11 -34.89
N GLY A 234 -1.78 31.94 -33.57
CA GLY A 234 -0.55 32.10 -32.80
C GLY A 234 -0.19 30.78 -32.10
N TYR A 235 1.10 30.43 -32.06
CA TYR A 235 1.60 29.21 -31.40
C TYR A 235 2.54 29.52 -30.23
N GLY A 236 2.51 28.68 -29.20
CA GLY A 236 3.43 28.75 -28.05
C GLY A 236 3.39 27.47 -27.21
N SER A 237 3.73 27.56 -25.92
CA SER A 237 3.56 26.46 -24.97
C SER A 237 3.30 26.94 -23.55
N PHE A 238 2.43 26.21 -22.86
CA PHE A 238 2.18 26.34 -21.42
C PHE A 238 2.46 25.00 -20.74
N GLN A 239 3.20 24.99 -19.62
CA GLN A 239 3.53 23.77 -18.85
C GLN A 239 4.02 22.59 -19.71
N ASN A 240 5.04 22.83 -20.55
CA ASN A 240 5.63 21.86 -21.50
C ASN A 240 4.65 21.22 -22.50
N ASN A 241 3.44 21.75 -22.65
CA ASN A 241 2.46 21.36 -23.65
C ASN A 241 2.39 22.44 -24.74
N SER A 242 2.40 22.04 -26.02
CA SER A 242 2.18 22.99 -27.12
C SER A 242 0.76 23.57 -27.05
N THR A 243 0.65 24.89 -27.22
CA THR A 243 -0.61 25.64 -27.19
C THR A 243 -0.80 26.48 -28.44
N VAL A 244 -2.05 26.84 -28.70
CA VAL A 244 -2.50 27.66 -29.81
C VAL A 244 -3.45 28.75 -29.29
N ASN A 245 -3.48 29.90 -29.96
CA ASN A 245 -4.52 30.91 -29.77
C ASN A 245 -4.99 31.46 -31.12
N PHE A 246 -6.20 32.01 -31.12
CA PHE A 246 -6.98 32.38 -32.29
C PHE A 246 -7.31 33.88 -32.22
N LYS A 247 -6.50 34.71 -32.86
CA LYS A 247 -6.72 36.17 -32.90
C LYS A 247 -7.76 36.51 -33.97
N SER A 248 -8.89 37.05 -33.56
CA SER A 248 -9.92 37.55 -34.46
C SER A 248 -9.50 38.83 -35.17
N ASN A 249 -10.14 39.15 -36.31
CA ASN A 249 -9.98 40.46 -36.95
C ASN A 249 -10.46 41.64 -36.08
N ASN A 250 -11.21 41.37 -35.00
CA ASN A 250 -11.65 42.37 -34.02
C ASN A 250 -10.62 42.54 -32.86
N ASN A 251 -9.41 41.98 -32.98
CA ASN A 251 -8.34 41.97 -31.97
C ASN A 251 -8.73 41.32 -30.63
N THR A 252 -9.62 40.31 -30.64
CA THR A 252 -9.85 39.43 -29.49
C THR A 252 -9.19 38.07 -29.67
N LEU A 253 -8.61 37.55 -28.58
CA LEU A 253 -8.06 36.19 -28.45
C LEU A 253 -9.07 35.27 -27.75
N TRP A 254 -8.90 33.96 -27.89
CA TRP A 254 -9.69 32.96 -27.16
C TRP A 254 -9.03 32.65 -25.82
N THR A 255 -9.82 32.36 -24.80
CA THR A 255 -9.34 31.77 -23.54
C THR A 255 -10.32 30.76 -22.96
N GLY A 256 -9.82 29.80 -22.19
CA GLY A 256 -10.62 28.81 -21.48
C GLY A 256 -10.07 28.53 -20.08
N SER A 257 -10.97 28.35 -19.12
CA SER A 257 -10.70 27.95 -17.74
C SER A 257 -11.61 26.77 -17.36
N ASN A 258 -11.57 26.34 -16.09
CA ASN A 258 -12.55 25.39 -15.56
C ASN A 258 -13.98 25.94 -15.48
N SER A 259 -14.18 27.27 -15.61
CA SER A 259 -15.46 27.95 -15.37
C SER A 259 -16.01 28.75 -16.57
N PHE A 260 -15.21 29.01 -17.61
CA PHE A 260 -15.65 29.76 -18.80
C PHE A 260 -14.81 29.43 -20.04
N VAL A 261 -15.37 29.67 -21.23
CA VAL A 261 -14.62 29.85 -22.49
C VAL A 261 -15.11 31.17 -23.11
N ARG A 262 -14.18 32.09 -23.39
CA ARG A 262 -14.52 33.50 -23.71
C ARG A 262 -13.45 34.22 -24.50
N GLN A 263 -13.77 35.45 -24.91
CA GLN A 263 -12.87 36.39 -25.54
C GLN A 263 -12.03 37.17 -24.51
N VAL A 264 -10.75 37.41 -24.83
CA VAL A 264 -9.85 38.32 -24.12
C VAL A 264 -9.16 39.29 -25.08
N GLY A 265 -8.51 40.32 -24.56
CA GLY A 265 -7.78 41.32 -25.37
C GLY A 265 -6.44 40.82 -25.89
N ASP A 266 -5.59 41.74 -26.36
CA ASP A 266 -4.24 41.41 -26.84
C ASP A 266 -3.31 40.97 -25.70
N MET A 267 -2.69 39.79 -25.85
CA MET A 267 -1.88 39.11 -24.82
C MET A 267 -0.75 38.27 -25.45
N THR A 268 0.27 37.95 -24.65
CA THR A 268 1.41 37.11 -25.06
C THR A 268 0.98 35.65 -25.25
N ILE A 269 1.27 35.08 -26.42
CA ILE A 269 0.93 33.69 -26.75
C ILE A 269 1.80 32.73 -25.92
N GLY A 270 1.17 31.71 -25.30
CA GLY A 270 1.85 30.72 -24.46
C GLY A 270 1.50 30.75 -22.97
N GLY A 271 0.73 31.74 -22.50
CA GLY A 271 0.18 31.75 -21.14
C GLY A 271 -1.01 30.79 -20.95
N TRP A 272 -1.54 30.74 -19.71
CA TRP A 272 -2.77 30.00 -19.32
C TRP A 272 -4.01 30.51 -20.06
N GLU A 273 -3.89 31.67 -20.69
CA GLU A 273 -4.92 32.26 -21.53
C GLU A 273 -5.10 31.52 -22.86
N SER A 274 -4.19 30.60 -23.21
CA SER A 274 -4.20 29.82 -24.47
C SER A 274 -5.05 28.54 -24.38
N VAL A 275 -5.29 27.89 -25.52
CA VAL A 275 -5.91 26.55 -25.61
C VAL A 275 -4.94 25.53 -26.22
N GLN A 276 -5.19 24.24 -26.04
CA GLN A 276 -4.48 23.16 -26.73
C GLN A 276 -5.37 22.58 -27.84
N ALA A 277 -4.81 22.46 -29.05
CA ALA A 277 -5.42 21.69 -30.14
C ALA A 277 -4.99 20.23 -30.04
N VAL A 278 -5.96 19.31 -30.07
CA VAL A 278 -5.73 17.86 -30.00
C VAL A 278 -6.21 17.22 -31.31
N PRO A 279 -5.30 16.80 -32.21
CA PRO A 279 -5.64 16.03 -33.40
C PRO A 279 -6.44 14.78 -33.04
N GLN A 280 -7.51 14.46 -33.78
CA GLN A 280 -8.37 13.29 -33.49
C GLN A 280 -8.09 12.09 -34.39
N GLY A 281 -7.43 12.29 -35.53
CA GLY A 281 -7.13 11.21 -36.50
C GLY A 281 -8.32 10.82 -37.38
N ASP A 282 -9.33 11.69 -37.51
CA ASP A 282 -10.54 11.46 -38.29
C ASP A 282 -10.93 12.67 -39.17
N GLY A 283 -9.97 13.57 -39.44
CA GLY A 283 -10.21 14.86 -40.09
C GLY A 283 -10.58 16.00 -39.13
N THR A 284 -10.79 15.73 -37.84
CA THR A 284 -11.19 16.73 -36.83
C THR A 284 -10.09 17.06 -35.80
N VAL A 285 -10.31 18.16 -35.06
CA VAL A 285 -9.51 18.63 -33.94
C VAL A 285 -10.44 18.89 -32.75
N ALA A 286 -10.06 18.44 -31.55
CA ALA A 286 -10.74 18.83 -30.31
C ALA A 286 -9.89 19.87 -29.57
N PHE A 287 -10.53 20.84 -28.90
CA PHE A 287 -9.83 21.85 -28.11
C PHE A 287 -9.87 21.56 -26.63
N LYS A 288 -8.80 21.92 -25.90
CA LYS A 288 -8.73 21.87 -24.43
C LYS A 288 -8.38 23.24 -23.84
N GLN A 289 -9.00 23.56 -22.70
CA GLN A 289 -8.58 24.67 -21.85
C GLN A 289 -7.32 24.30 -21.04
N THR A 290 -6.47 25.27 -20.67
CA THR A 290 -5.12 25.00 -20.13
C THR A 290 -4.97 25.18 -18.60
N GLU A 291 -6.03 25.56 -17.89
CA GLU A 291 -6.07 25.62 -16.42
C GLU A 291 -6.30 24.23 -15.79
N GLY A 292 -7.07 23.37 -16.46
CA GLY A 292 -7.45 22.03 -15.99
C GLY A 292 -7.59 20.98 -17.10
N TRP A 293 -7.09 21.25 -18.30
CA TRP A 293 -6.92 20.30 -19.41
C TRP A 293 -8.20 19.56 -19.89
N LYS A 294 -9.38 20.09 -19.52
CA LYS A 294 -10.69 19.60 -19.99
C LYS A 294 -10.94 20.00 -21.45
N TYR A 295 -11.70 19.18 -22.18
CA TYR A 295 -12.18 19.52 -23.53
C TYR A 295 -13.17 20.69 -23.52
N ILE A 296 -13.19 21.47 -24.59
CA ILE A 296 -14.17 22.52 -24.86
C ILE A 296 -15.35 21.88 -25.61
N THR A 297 -16.56 22.14 -25.13
CA THR A 297 -17.83 21.64 -25.70
C THR A 297 -18.69 22.82 -26.19
N VAL A 298 -19.69 22.57 -27.02
CA VAL A 298 -20.66 23.60 -27.42
C VAL A 298 -22.00 23.39 -26.71
N ASN A 299 -22.46 24.40 -25.97
CA ASN A 299 -23.76 24.42 -25.30
C ASN A 299 -24.53 25.70 -25.66
N GLU A 300 -25.83 25.59 -25.96
CA GLU A 300 -26.70 26.70 -26.42
C GLU A 300 -26.09 27.56 -27.57
N GLY A 301 -25.29 26.91 -28.43
CA GLY A 301 -24.55 27.60 -29.50
C GLY A 301 -23.43 28.51 -28.99
N LYS A 302 -22.80 28.18 -27.85
CA LYS A 302 -21.62 28.88 -27.30
C LYS A 302 -20.58 27.84 -26.87
N MET A 303 -19.30 28.19 -26.97
CA MET A 303 -18.23 27.38 -26.37
C MET A 303 -18.27 27.46 -24.84
N ALA A 304 -18.05 26.32 -24.19
CA ALA A 304 -18.02 26.18 -22.73
C ALA A 304 -17.02 25.10 -22.29
N PRO A 305 -16.58 25.08 -21.02
CA PRO A 305 -15.80 23.97 -20.48
C PRO A 305 -16.66 22.69 -20.44
N GLY A 306 -16.23 21.63 -21.12
CA GLY A 306 -16.84 20.31 -21.05
C GLY A 306 -16.39 19.54 -19.81
N ASN A 307 -17.16 18.51 -19.42
CA ASN A 307 -16.85 17.64 -18.27
C ASN A 307 -16.57 16.18 -18.68
N LEU A 308 -16.14 15.94 -19.93
CA LEU A 308 -15.82 14.59 -20.40
C LEU A 308 -14.58 14.00 -19.71
N THR A 309 -14.72 12.74 -19.27
CA THR A 309 -13.65 11.86 -18.79
C THR A 309 -13.26 10.79 -19.83
N SER A 310 -13.87 10.83 -21.02
CA SER A 310 -13.68 9.90 -22.14
C SER A 310 -13.20 10.61 -23.41
N ALA A 311 -13.12 9.89 -24.53
CA ALA A 311 -12.79 10.48 -25.83
C ALA A 311 -13.84 11.53 -26.27
N PRO A 312 -13.43 12.58 -27.03
CA PRO A 312 -14.34 13.61 -27.55
C PRO A 312 -15.48 13.06 -28.42
N THR A 313 -16.68 13.62 -28.24
CA THR A 313 -17.79 13.42 -29.17
C THR A 313 -17.77 14.48 -30.25
N ASP A 314 -18.67 14.40 -31.22
CA ASP A 314 -18.83 15.40 -32.28
C ASP A 314 -19.20 16.80 -31.74
N ASN A 315 -19.61 16.91 -30.47
CA ASN A 315 -19.91 18.18 -29.78
C ASN A 315 -18.68 18.84 -29.11
N GLU A 316 -17.52 18.17 -29.14
CA GLU A 316 -16.21 18.69 -28.72
C GLU A 316 -15.20 18.75 -29.89
N LYS A 317 -15.65 18.41 -31.10
CA LYS A 317 -14.84 18.33 -32.32
C LYS A 317 -15.13 19.48 -33.28
N PHE A 318 -14.07 19.91 -33.95
CA PHE A 318 -14.06 21.02 -34.88
C PHE A 318 -13.29 20.66 -36.15
N ILE A 319 -13.72 21.18 -37.29
CA ILE A 319 -13.00 21.12 -38.56
C ILE A 319 -12.26 22.45 -38.73
N ILE A 320 -10.95 22.37 -38.97
CA ILE A 320 -10.08 23.53 -39.17
C ILE A 320 -9.90 23.77 -40.66
N HIS A 321 -10.62 24.74 -41.21
CA HIS A 321 -10.48 25.13 -42.60
C HIS A 321 -9.34 26.13 -42.74
N THR A 322 -8.30 25.75 -43.48
CA THR A 322 -7.08 26.57 -43.63
C THR A 322 -6.43 26.38 -44.99
N LYS A 323 -5.73 27.41 -45.48
CA LYS A 323 -4.81 27.32 -46.63
C LYS A 323 -3.37 27.03 -46.20
N SER A 324 -3.08 27.02 -44.89
CA SER A 324 -1.77 26.69 -44.34
C SER A 324 -1.49 25.19 -44.46
N THR A 325 -0.43 24.86 -45.22
CA THR A 325 0.14 23.51 -45.22
C THR A 325 0.70 23.19 -43.83
N PRO A 326 0.36 22.05 -43.20
CA PRO A 326 0.93 21.67 -41.90
C PRO A 326 2.43 21.35 -42.02
N LYS A 327 3.14 21.19 -40.89
CA LYS A 327 4.53 20.70 -40.94
C LYS A 327 4.58 19.24 -41.39
N LYS A 328 5.60 18.85 -42.17
CA LYS A 328 5.90 17.44 -42.48
C LYS A 328 6.46 16.74 -41.24
N VAL A 329 6.08 15.49 -41.00
CA VAL A 329 6.69 14.66 -39.94
C VAL A 329 8.18 14.42 -40.20
N SER A 330 8.94 14.24 -39.12
CA SER A 330 10.37 13.93 -39.14
C SER A 330 10.68 12.68 -38.31
N LYS A 331 11.93 12.21 -38.40
CA LYS A 331 12.47 11.09 -37.61
C LYS A 331 11.62 9.80 -37.74
N ILE A 332 11.10 9.52 -38.93
CA ILE A 332 10.45 8.25 -39.26
C ILE A 332 11.47 7.11 -39.10
N THR A 333 11.03 6.05 -38.41
CA THR A 333 11.80 4.84 -38.12
C THR A 333 10.93 3.61 -38.38
N MET A 334 11.56 2.50 -38.75
CA MET A 334 10.90 1.22 -39.01
C MET A 334 11.34 0.21 -37.93
N SER A 335 10.37 -0.47 -37.33
CA SER A 335 10.55 -1.48 -36.28
C SER A 335 9.61 -2.66 -36.51
N ASN A 336 9.73 -3.73 -35.73
CA ASN A 336 8.86 -4.93 -35.82
C ASN A 336 8.72 -5.45 -37.26
N ILE A 337 9.83 -5.46 -38.00
CA ILE A 337 9.90 -5.95 -39.38
C ILE A 337 9.78 -7.48 -39.33
N GLU A 338 8.59 -7.97 -39.64
CA GLU A 338 8.26 -9.39 -39.74
C GLU A 338 8.14 -9.81 -41.21
N GLY A 339 7.70 -11.05 -41.46
CA GLY A 339 7.40 -11.50 -42.81
C GLY A 339 6.12 -10.88 -43.40
N ASN A 340 5.14 -10.54 -42.56
CA ASN A 340 3.84 -10.02 -43.00
C ASN A 340 3.40 -8.69 -42.35
N SER A 341 4.29 -7.98 -41.64
CA SER A 341 4.00 -6.70 -41.00
C SER A 341 5.25 -5.82 -40.79
N VAL A 342 5.04 -4.52 -40.58
CA VAL A 342 6.07 -3.57 -40.11
C VAL A 342 5.44 -2.43 -39.31
N THR A 343 6.09 -2.01 -38.22
CA THR A 343 5.70 -0.83 -37.44
C THR A 343 6.50 0.40 -37.87
N LEU A 344 5.81 1.46 -38.26
CA LEU A 344 6.34 2.80 -38.51
C LEU A 344 6.15 3.66 -37.27
N SER A 345 7.17 4.46 -36.92
CA SER A 345 7.13 5.41 -35.79
C SER A 345 7.80 6.73 -36.16
N TRP A 346 7.22 7.87 -35.79
CA TRP A 346 7.73 9.22 -36.09
C TRP A 346 7.66 10.17 -34.89
N SER A 347 8.24 11.36 -35.01
CA SER A 347 8.10 12.39 -33.98
C SER A 347 6.76 13.13 -34.06
N ALA A 348 6.21 13.49 -32.90
CA ALA A 348 5.09 14.42 -32.79
C ALA A 348 5.43 15.80 -33.41
N LEU A 349 4.40 16.56 -33.77
CA LEU A 349 4.57 17.88 -34.41
C LEU A 349 4.13 19.01 -33.49
N GLU A 350 5.00 20.02 -33.39
CA GLU A 350 4.77 21.24 -32.60
C GLU A 350 4.79 22.50 -33.47
N GLY A 351 4.08 23.55 -33.03
CA GLY A 351 3.97 24.81 -33.76
C GLY A 351 3.31 24.67 -35.14
N THR A 352 2.29 23.81 -35.23
CA THR A 352 1.45 23.61 -36.43
C THR A 352 0.09 23.06 -35.99
N ILE A 353 -0.99 23.34 -36.73
CA ILE A 353 -2.34 22.79 -36.46
C ILE A 353 -2.66 21.75 -37.54
N PHE A 354 -3.17 20.59 -37.12
CA PHE A 354 -3.47 19.45 -37.98
C PHE A 354 -4.51 18.51 -37.35
N SER A 355 -5.20 17.70 -38.17
CA SER A 355 -6.22 16.73 -37.72
C SER A 355 -5.65 15.34 -37.42
N GLY A 356 -4.59 14.95 -38.12
CA GLY A 356 -3.94 13.66 -37.93
C GLY A 356 -2.87 13.34 -38.97
N TYR A 357 -2.54 12.05 -39.06
CA TYR A 357 -1.55 11.48 -39.95
C TYR A 357 -2.17 10.41 -40.85
N GLU A 358 -1.73 10.34 -42.11
CA GLU A 358 -2.00 9.21 -43.02
C GLU A 358 -0.71 8.47 -43.34
N VAL A 359 -0.73 7.14 -43.34
CA VAL A 359 0.36 6.32 -43.88
C VAL A 359 0.01 5.88 -45.30
N TRP A 360 0.97 5.98 -46.23
CA TRP A 360 0.82 5.61 -47.63
C TRP A 360 1.97 4.68 -48.05
N ARG A 361 1.67 3.64 -48.83
CA ARG A 361 2.59 2.57 -49.24
C ARG A 361 2.61 2.35 -50.74
N SER A 362 3.79 2.02 -51.27
CA SER A 362 4.05 1.54 -52.63
C SER A 362 4.95 0.30 -52.58
N GLU A 363 4.95 -0.51 -53.64
CA GLU A 363 5.97 -1.56 -53.89
C GLU A 363 7.10 -1.05 -54.82
N THR A 364 6.92 0.14 -55.40
CA THR A 364 7.87 0.82 -56.30
C THR A 364 8.32 2.16 -55.72
N SER A 365 9.62 2.44 -55.76
CA SER A 365 10.19 3.73 -55.32
C SER A 365 9.63 4.90 -56.15
N GLY A 366 9.25 5.98 -55.48
CA GLY A 366 8.56 7.13 -56.07
C GLY A 366 7.04 6.96 -56.21
N GLY A 367 6.50 5.77 -55.92
CA GLY A 367 5.07 5.45 -56.04
C GLY A 367 4.72 4.65 -57.31
N PRO A 368 3.42 4.57 -57.67
CA PRO A 368 2.28 5.22 -57.02
C PRO A 368 1.97 4.62 -55.65
N TYR A 369 1.73 5.49 -54.66
CA TYR A 369 1.36 5.06 -53.30
C TYR A 369 -0.16 4.94 -53.13
N ALA A 370 -0.59 4.00 -52.29
CA ALA A 370 -1.97 3.88 -51.79
C ALA A 370 -2.01 4.13 -50.27
N LYS A 371 -3.09 4.73 -49.76
CA LYS A 371 -3.30 4.92 -48.32
C LYS A 371 -3.46 3.57 -47.63
N VAL A 372 -2.81 3.39 -46.49
CA VAL A 372 -2.91 2.21 -45.65
C VAL A 372 -3.63 2.58 -44.35
N GLY A 373 -4.74 1.90 -44.07
CA GLY A 373 -5.56 2.16 -42.89
C GLY A 373 -6.36 3.47 -42.94
N LYS A 374 -6.82 3.89 -41.75
CA LYS A 374 -7.46 5.19 -41.53
C LYS A 374 -6.39 6.27 -41.25
N GLU A 375 -6.83 7.51 -41.18
CA GLU A 375 -6.05 8.56 -40.50
C GLU A 375 -5.87 8.20 -39.01
N THR A 376 -4.85 8.76 -38.35
CA THR A 376 -4.55 8.49 -36.94
C THR A 376 -3.96 9.72 -36.25
N ALA A 377 -4.28 9.94 -34.98
CA ALA A 377 -3.60 10.92 -34.12
C ALA A 377 -2.32 10.36 -33.49
N GLN A 378 -2.10 9.04 -33.56
CA GLN A 378 -0.91 8.39 -32.99
C GLN A 378 0.31 8.64 -33.86
N THR A 379 1.48 8.80 -33.23
CA THR A 379 2.77 8.92 -33.92
C THR A 379 3.39 7.57 -34.32
N THR A 380 2.59 6.51 -34.30
CA THR A 380 2.98 5.15 -34.71
C THR A 380 1.85 4.48 -35.50
N TYR A 381 2.21 3.58 -36.39
CA TYR A 381 1.28 2.79 -37.21
C TYR A 381 1.90 1.43 -37.54
N THR A 382 1.14 0.34 -37.43
CA THR A 382 1.61 -0.99 -37.87
C THR A 382 0.85 -1.42 -39.11
N ASP A 383 1.57 -1.59 -40.20
CA ASP A 383 1.05 -2.16 -41.44
C ASP A 383 1.11 -3.70 -41.36
N THR A 384 0.10 -4.38 -41.90
CA THR A 384 -0.12 -5.83 -41.75
C THR A 384 -0.72 -6.42 -43.02
N GLY A 385 -0.52 -7.73 -43.21
CA GLY A 385 -0.93 -8.40 -44.45
C GLY A 385 0.04 -8.15 -45.62
N LEU A 386 1.29 -7.78 -45.31
CA LEU A 386 2.36 -7.65 -46.29
C LEU A 386 2.79 -9.03 -46.83
N GLN A 387 3.41 -9.04 -48.01
CA GLN A 387 4.05 -10.25 -48.53
C GLN A 387 5.44 -10.45 -47.92
N PHE A 388 5.86 -11.71 -47.81
CA PHE A 388 7.17 -12.12 -47.29
C PHE A 388 8.30 -11.80 -48.28
N ASN A 389 9.47 -11.39 -47.76
CA ASN A 389 10.67 -11.05 -48.54
C ASN A 389 10.42 -9.98 -49.63
N THR A 390 9.50 -9.04 -49.37
CA THR A 390 9.04 -8.02 -50.32
C THR A 390 9.44 -6.64 -49.86
N LYS A 391 9.91 -5.80 -50.80
CA LYS A 391 10.32 -4.42 -50.51
C LYS A 391 9.15 -3.46 -50.64
N TYR A 392 8.90 -2.72 -49.58
CA TYR A 392 7.84 -1.71 -49.48
C TYR A 392 8.44 -0.32 -49.27
N TYR A 393 7.78 0.67 -49.85
CA TYR A 393 8.15 2.08 -49.83
C TYR A 393 7.01 2.88 -49.17
N TYR A 394 7.35 3.73 -48.20
CA TYR A 394 6.38 4.42 -47.35
C TYR A 394 6.60 5.93 -47.35
N VAL A 395 5.50 6.67 -47.33
CA VAL A 395 5.46 8.10 -46.98
C VAL A 395 4.35 8.33 -45.95
N VAL A 396 4.57 9.26 -45.03
CA VAL A 396 3.58 9.69 -44.04
C VAL A 396 3.14 11.12 -44.39
N ARG A 397 1.84 11.39 -44.33
CA ARG A 397 1.27 12.73 -44.53
C ARG A 397 0.71 13.28 -43.24
N THR A 398 1.08 14.50 -42.89
CA THR A 398 0.31 15.32 -41.94
C THR A 398 -0.84 15.95 -42.69
N VAL A 399 -2.08 15.84 -42.18
CA VAL A 399 -3.29 16.31 -42.87
C VAL A 399 -4.10 17.30 -42.03
N ASN A 400 -4.73 18.25 -42.74
CA ASN A 400 -5.66 19.23 -42.18
C ASN A 400 -7.04 18.99 -42.82
N GLY A 401 -7.69 17.89 -42.43
CA GLY A 401 -8.84 17.38 -43.16
C GLY A 401 -8.48 17.01 -44.61
N GLN A 402 -9.25 17.47 -45.59
CA GLN A 402 -9.10 17.05 -47.00
C GLN A 402 -8.02 17.81 -47.78
N SER A 403 -7.61 19.01 -47.34
CA SER A 403 -6.55 19.82 -47.98
C SER A 403 -6.23 21.06 -47.13
N PRO A 404 -4.97 21.50 -47.02
CA PRO A 404 -3.74 20.91 -47.58
C PRO A 404 -3.12 19.83 -46.69
N TYR A 405 -2.10 19.14 -47.21
CA TYR A 405 -1.31 18.14 -46.50
C TYR A 405 0.20 18.35 -46.71
N ALA A 406 1.02 17.82 -45.81
CA ALA A 406 2.48 17.80 -45.94
C ALA A 406 3.01 16.36 -45.88
N GLN A 407 3.76 15.95 -46.90
CA GLN A 407 4.29 14.60 -47.02
C GLN A 407 5.75 14.51 -46.55
N SER A 408 6.12 13.39 -45.93
CA SER A 408 7.51 13.05 -45.63
C SER A 408 8.34 12.76 -46.89
N SER A 409 9.65 12.60 -46.70
CA SER A 409 10.48 11.83 -47.64
C SER A 409 9.99 10.38 -47.76
N GLU A 410 10.37 9.69 -48.84
CA GLU A 410 10.19 8.24 -48.96
C GLU A 410 11.15 7.50 -48.02
N PHE A 411 10.66 6.44 -47.39
CA PHE A 411 11.44 5.44 -46.64
C PHE A 411 11.19 4.07 -47.24
N SER A 412 12.14 3.14 -47.16
CA SER A 412 11.96 1.79 -47.71
C SER A 412 12.41 0.71 -46.73
N VAL A 413 11.69 -0.41 -46.71
CA VAL A 413 11.93 -1.57 -45.86
C VAL A 413 11.66 -2.86 -46.64
N THR A 414 12.35 -3.95 -46.31
CA THR A 414 12.04 -5.27 -46.87
C THR A 414 11.54 -6.16 -45.75
N THR A 415 10.39 -6.80 -45.93
CA THR A 415 9.86 -7.79 -44.98
C THR A 415 10.76 -9.03 -44.95
N LEU A 416 10.62 -9.85 -43.90
CA LEU A 416 11.43 -11.05 -43.74
C LEU A 416 10.93 -12.22 -44.63
N ALA A 417 11.79 -13.21 -44.86
CA ALA A 417 11.43 -14.46 -45.53
C ALA A 417 10.66 -15.47 -44.65
N GLY A 418 10.28 -15.05 -43.44
CA GLY A 418 9.53 -15.81 -42.45
C GLY A 418 9.37 -14.97 -41.17
N ASN A 419 8.50 -15.37 -40.25
CA ASN A 419 8.28 -14.63 -39.01
C ASN A 419 9.27 -15.06 -37.91
N ARG A 420 9.62 -14.11 -37.04
CA ARG A 420 10.40 -14.35 -35.81
C ARG A 420 9.57 -15.12 -34.79
N PRO A 421 10.18 -15.67 -33.72
CA PRO A 421 9.42 -16.28 -32.64
C PRO A 421 8.56 -15.23 -31.94
N SER A 422 7.24 -15.30 -32.13
CA SER A 422 6.29 -14.23 -31.77
C SER A 422 6.07 -14.06 -30.27
N THR A 423 6.61 -14.95 -29.44
CA THR A 423 6.54 -14.88 -27.98
C THR A 423 7.89 -15.28 -27.38
N PRO A 424 8.35 -14.59 -26.31
CA PRO A 424 9.49 -15.06 -25.54
C PRO A 424 9.20 -16.40 -24.84
N PRO A 425 10.23 -17.14 -24.39
CA PRO A 425 10.06 -18.41 -23.69
C PRO A 425 9.14 -18.33 -22.47
N SER A 426 8.17 -19.25 -22.39
CA SER A 426 7.17 -19.31 -21.33
C SER A 426 7.46 -20.43 -20.32
N GLY A 427 6.81 -20.38 -19.15
CA GLY A 427 6.94 -21.43 -18.12
C GLY A 427 8.34 -21.52 -17.50
N ILE A 428 9.09 -20.41 -17.45
CA ILE A 428 10.47 -20.40 -16.97
C ILE A 428 10.51 -20.73 -15.47
N ASP A 429 11.36 -21.68 -15.10
CA ASP A 429 11.65 -22.08 -13.72
C ASP A 429 13.16 -22.01 -13.44
N ILE A 430 13.52 -21.75 -12.18
CA ILE A 430 14.89 -21.50 -11.74
C ILE A 430 15.21 -22.26 -10.44
N LYS A 431 16.35 -22.96 -10.41
CA LYS A 431 16.79 -23.76 -9.24
C LYS A 431 18.29 -23.66 -9.02
N LYS A 432 18.72 -23.42 -7.77
CA LYS A 432 20.14 -23.53 -7.38
C LYS A 432 20.55 -25.02 -7.34
N SER A 433 21.74 -25.34 -7.82
CA SER A 433 22.29 -26.70 -7.93
C SER A 433 23.75 -26.71 -7.47
N GLY A 434 23.98 -26.76 -6.15
CA GLY A 434 25.32 -26.60 -5.58
C GLY A 434 25.79 -25.15 -5.71
N LYS A 435 26.81 -24.92 -6.55
CA LYS A 435 27.25 -23.57 -6.95
C LYS A 435 26.50 -23.03 -8.18
N ASP A 436 25.95 -23.91 -9.01
CA ASP A 436 25.39 -23.57 -10.33
C ASP A 436 23.93 -23.11 -10.20
N ILE A 437 23.42 -22.39 -11.20
CA ILE A 437 21.99 -22.07 -11.34
C ILE A 437 21.45 -22.73 -12.60
N LYS A 438 20.33 -23.45 -12.47
CA LYS A 438 19.66 -24.17 -13.55
C LYS A 438 18.35 -23.48 -13.92
N LEU A 439 18.14 -23.31 -15.21
CA LEU A 439 16.95 -22.74 -15.84
C LEU A 439 16.28 -23.80 -16.72
N THR A 440 14.96 -23.82 -16.74
CA THR A 440 14.13 -24.69 -17.61
C THR A 440 12.89 -23.92 -18.06
N TRP A 441 12.39 -24.16 -19.27
CA TRP A 441 11.20 -23.48 -19.82
C TRP A 441 10.45 -24.40 -20.80
N ASN A 442 9.32 -23.92 -21.33
CA ASN A 442 8.56 -24.64 -22.36
C ASN A 442 9.29 -24.59 -23.71
N ALA A 443 9.48 -25.76 -24.34
CA ALA A 443 10.02 -25.85 -25.70
C ALA A 443 9.03 -25.34 -26.75
N ASP A 444 9.55 -24.73 -27.82
CA ASP A 444 8.79 -24.18 -28.95
C ASP A 444 9.35 -24.77 -30.26
N PRO A 445 8.55 -25.45 -31.10
CA PRO A 445 9.03 -26.08 -32.32
C PRO A 445 9.40 -25.11 -33.46
N SER A 446 9.06 -23.82 -33.35
CA SER A 446 9.46 -22.77 -34.28
C SER A 446 10.87 -22.20 -33.99
N VAL A 447 11.48 -22.59 -32.87
CA VAL A 447 12.72 -22.02 -32.34
C VAL A 447 13.91 -22.93 -32.62
N ASN A 448 14.99 -22.36 -33.18
CA ASN A 448 16.22 -23.09 -33.48
C ASN A 448 17.20 -23.09 -32.29
N LYS A 449 17.20 -22.03 -31.48
CA LYS A 449 17.95 -21.93 -30.21
C LYS A 449 17.38 -20.87 -29.28
N TYR A 450 17.79 -20.91 -28.02
CA TYR A 450 17.50 -19.89 -27.01
C TYR A 450 18.80 -19.20 -26.58
N GLU A 451 18.75 -17.89 -26.35
CA GLU A 451 19.87 -17.10 -25.85
C GLU A 451 19.57 -16.60 -24.42
N ILE A 452 20.50 -16.86 -23.50
CA ILE A 452 20.32 -16.61 -22.06
C ILE A 452 21.16 -15.40 -21.66
N TYR A 453 20.50 -14.44 -21.03
CA TYR A 453 21.07 -13.20 -20.54
C TYR A 453 20.97 -13.13 -19.02
N ARG A 454 21.95 -12.50 -18.37
CA ARG A 454 22.02 -12.32 -16.92
C ARG A 454 22.36 -10.89 -16.53
N ALA A 455 21.67 -10.37 -15.52
CA ALA A 455 21.98 -9.13 -14.83
C ALA A 455 22.16 -9.37 -13.32
N GLY A 456 22.80 -8.42 -12.62
CA GLY A 456 22.96 -8.44 -11.17
C GLY A 456 21.73 -7.98 -10.37
N GLY A 457 20.76 -7.37 -11.05
CA GLY A 457 19.49 -6.88 -10.51
C GLY A 457 18.41 -6.84 -11.60
N LYS A 458 17.18 -6.47 -11.22
CA LYS A 458 16.01 -6.46 -12.11
C LYS A 458 16.17 -5.54 -13.33
N PHE A 459 16.73 -4.35 -13.13
CA PHE A 459 16.97 -3.28 -14.11
C PHE A 459 18.46 -3.10 -14.45
N GLY A 460 19.34 -4.01 -14.01
CA GLY A 460 20.75 -3.96 -14.37
C GLY A 460 21.04 -4.35 -15.83
N ASN A 461 22.29 -4.12 -16.26
CA ASN A 461 22.75 -4.51 -17.59
C ASN A 461 22.62 -6.04 -17.79
N TYR A 462 21.88 -6.47 -18.81
CA TYR A 462 21.68 -7.89 -19.14
C TYR A 462 22.71 -8.33 -20.17
N GLU A 463 23.68 -9.12 -19.74
CA GLU A 463 24.76 -9.64 -20.59
C GLU A 463 24.46 -11.08 -21.02
N LYS A 464 24.71 -11.40 -22.30
CA LYS A 464 24.51 -12.77 -22.82
C LYS A 464 25.57 -13.71 -22.23
N ILE A 465 25.14 -14.71 -21.47
CA ILE A 465 26.02 -15.70 -20.82
C ILE A 465 26.12 -17.03 -21.58
N GLY A 466 25.27 -17.25 -22.59
CA GLY A 466 25.33 -18.41 -23.46
C GLY A 466 24.10 -18.60 -24.35
N ASP A 467 24.09 -19.66 -25.14
CA ASP A 467 22.92 -20.14 -25.86
C ASP A 467 22.81 -21.68 -25.83
N THR A 468 21.66 -22.21 -26.24
CA THR A 468 21.29 -23.63 -26.13
C THR A 468 20.21 -23.99 -27.15
N THR A 469 20.22 -25.22 -27.66
CA THR A 469 19.14 -25.78 -28.50
C THR A 469 18.08 -26.52 -27.69
N GLU A 470 18.32 -26.77 -26.40
CA GLU A 470 17.37 -27.41 -25.50
C GLU A 470 16.60 -26.36 -24.68
N ALA A 471 15.39 -26.68 -24.20
CA ALA A 471 14.59 -25.80 -23.34
C ALA A 471 15.08 -25.75 -21.86
N ARG A 472 16.42 -25.76 -21.69
CA ARG A 472 17.12 -25.69 -20.40
C ARG A 472 18.51 -25.10 -20.56
N PHE A 473 19.02 -24.49 -19.49
CA PHE A 473 20.38 -23.95 -19.40
C PHE A 473 20.95 -24.16 -17.99
N THR A 474 22.28 -24.24 -17.86
CA THR A 474 22.97 -24.28 -16.57
C THR A 474 24.08 -23.22 -16.54
N ASP A 475 23.85 -22.18 -15.75
CA ASP A 475 24.85 -21.18 -15.43
C ASP A 475 25.83 -21.75 -14.39
N THR A 476 27.05 -22.05 -14.83
CA THR A 476 28.13 -22.61 -14.01
C THR A 476 29.07 -21.54 -13.42
N LYS A 477 28.77 -20.26 -13.69
CA LYS A 477 29.51 -19.07 -13.23
C LYS A 477 28.54 -17.93 -12.80
N PRO A 478 27.54 -18.19 -11.92
CA PRO A 478 26.67 -17.14 -11.42
C PRO A 478 27.47 -16.12 -10.58
N ASN A 479 26.86 -14.96 -10.33
CA ASN A 479 27.39 -13.94 -9.45
C ASN A 479 27.49 -14.47 -8.00
N ALA A 480 28.44 -13.94 -7.23
CA ALA A 480 28.84 -14.50 -5.93
C ALA A 480 27.69 -14.62 -4.91
N SER A 481 26.82 -13.62 -4.83
CA SER A 481 25.52 -13.78 -4.18
C SER A 481 24.55 -14.45 -5.14
N LYS A 482 23.92 -15.54 -4.69
CA LYS A 482 22.90 -16.25 -5.49
C LYS A 482 21.69 -15.36 -5.82
N TYR A 483 21.42 -14.34 -4.99
CA TYR A 483 20.34 -13.35 -5.16
C TYR A 483 20.77 -12.12 -5.99
N GLU A 484 21.93 -12.17 -6.65
CA GLU A 484 22.38 -11.18 -7.65
C GLU A 484 22.38 -11.81 -9.05
N ASN A 485 21.39 -12.65 -9.36
CA ASN A 485 21.27 -13.34 -10.64
C ASN A 485 19.84 -13.24 -11.17
N TYR A 486 19.63 -12.28 -12.06
CA TYR A 486 18.37 -12.05 -12.78
C TYR A 486 18.55 -12.50 -14.22
N TYR A 487 17.70 -13.42 -14.69
CA TYR A 487 17.82 -14.01 -16.02
C TYR A 487 16.68 -13.56 -16.93
N LYS A 488 17.01 -13.33 -18.20
CA LYS A 488 16.05 -13.17 -19.31
C LYS A 488 16.46 -14.10 -20.44
N ILE A 489 15.49 -14.58 -21.20
CA ILE A 489 15.70 -15.52 -22.30
C ILE A 489 15.06 -14.97 -23.57
N ILE A 490 15.78 -15.06 -24.68
CA ILE A 490 15.30 -14.77 -26.03
C ILE A 490 15.15 -16.10 -26.80
N ALA A 491 14.07 -16.26 -27.55
CA ALA A 491 13.91 -17.32 -28.53
C ALA A 491 14.45 -16.85 -29.89
N VAL A 492 15.16 -17.72 -30.63
CA VAL A 492 15.79 -17.38 -31.92
C VAL A 492 15.48 -18.42 -32.98
N ASN A 493 15.05 -17.97 -34.15
CA ASN A 493 14.92 -18.77 -35.36
C ASN A 493 15.69 -18.15 -36.53
N ASN A 494 15.63 -18.79 -37.70
CA ASN A 494 16.31 -18.35 -38.93
C ASN A 494 15.92 -16.93 -39.43
N TYR A 495 14.87 -16.32 -38.88
CA TYR A 495 14.35 -15.01 -39.29
C TYR A 495 14.61 -13.91 -38.22
N GLY A 496 14.99 -14.30 -37.00
CA GLY A 496 15.41 -13.37 -35.96
C GLY A 496 15.04 -13.82 -34.54
N THR A 497 14.90 -12.83 -33.66
CA THR A 497 14.72 -12.99 -32.21
C THR A 497 13.30 -12.63 -31.78
N SER A 498 12.80 -13.27 -30.72
CA SER A 498 11.71 -12.70 -29.90
C SER A 498 12.19 -11.46 -29.13
N ASP A 499 11.26 -10.78 -28.47
CA ASP A 499 11.58 -9.96 -27.30
C ASP A 499 12.24 -10.78 -26.17
N TYR A 500 12.76 -10.11 -25.15
CA TYR A 500 13.15 -10.75 -23.91
C TYR A 500 11.93 -11.32 -23.16
N SER A 501 12.11 -12.45 -22.49
CA SER A 501 11.20 -12.88 -21.42
C SER A 501 11.11 -11.85 -20.29
N ASN A 502 10.04 -11.95 -19.49
CA ASN A 502 10.05 -11.43 -18.13
C ASN A 502 11.30 -11.94 -17.39
N SER A 503 11.86 -11.10 -16.51
CA SER A 503 13.02 -11.49 -15.71
C SER A 503 12.63 -12.48 -14.61
N ILE A 504 13.51 -13.44 -14.34
CA ILE A 504 13.36 -14.40 -13.25
C ILE A 504 14.63 -14.47 -12.40
N SER A 505 14.47 -14.48 -11.08
CA SER A 505 15.54 -14.70 -10.12
C SER A 505 15.11 -15.74 -9.06
N LEU A 506 16.05 -16.18 -8.22
CA LEU A 506 15.73 -17.03 -7.07
C LEU A 506 14.77 -16.33 -6.08
N GLU A 507 14.74 -14.99 -6.09
CA GLU A 507 13.88 -14.17 -5.23
C GLU A 507 12.45 -14.19 -5.77
N THR A 508 12.26 -13.92 -7.06
CA THR A 508 10.95 -14.02 -7.73
C THR A 508 10.37 -15.44 -7.62
N LYS A 509 11.22 -16.48 -7.64
CA LYS A 509 10.77 -17.87 -7.43
C LYS A 509 10.38 -18.17 -5.98
N MET A 510 11.09 -17.60 -5.01
CA MET A 510 10.83 -17.79 -3.58
C MET A 510 9.58 -17.03 -3.14
N PHE A 511 9.51 -15.73 -3.47
CA PHE A 511 8.55 -14.76 -2.94
C PHE A 511 7.42 -14.36 -3.92
N GLY A 512 7.48 -14.82 -5.17
CA GLY A 512 6.53 -14.40 -6.21
C GLY A 512 6.91 -13.08 -6.89
N SER A 513 6.04 -12.61 -7.79
CA SER A 513 6.20 -11.35 -8.54
C SER A 513 5.88 -10.10 -7.71
N ASN A 514 5.01 -10.24 -6.70
CA ASN A 514 4.43 -9.12 -5.95
C ASN A 514 5.39 -8.59 -4.86
N MET A 515 6.44 -9.36 -4.54
CA MET A 515 7.61 -8.87 -3.82
C MET A 515 8.68 -8.45 -4.84
N ILE A 516 8.91 -7.14 -4.94
CA ILE A 516 9.84 -6.54 -5.90
C ILE A 516 11.12 -6.19 -5.15
N PHE A 517 12.26 -6.68 -5.64
CA PHE A 517 13.56 -6.49 -5.00
C PHE A 517 14.46 -5.61 -5.87
N TYR A 518 14.99 -4.54 -5.29
CA TYR A 518 15.95 -3.64 -5.93
C TYR A 518 17.35 -3.77 -5.32
N ASN A 519 18.37 -3.53 -6.13
CA ASN A 519 19.79 -3.60 -5.76
C ASN A 519 20.57 -2.39 -6.32
N ALA A 520 20.89 -1.42 -5.46
CA ALA A 520 21.61 -0.19 -5.81
C ALA A 520 22.95 -0.41 -6.52
N LYS A 521 23.54 -1.60 -6.37
CA LYS A 521 24.80 -2.02 -7.00
C LYS A 521 24.67 -2.27 -8.51
N TYR A 522 23.47 -2.51 -9.01
CA TYR A 522 23.23 -2.97 -10.39
C TYR A 522 22.06 -2.29 -11.10
N ASP A 523 20.98 -1.95 -10.39
CA ASP A 523 19.74 -1.49 -11.01
C ASP A 523 19.80 -0.03 -11.44
N ASP A 524 19.23 0.28 -12.61
CA ASP A 524 19.05 1.67 -13.03
C ASP A 524 18.07 2.39 -12.09
N MET A 525 18.55 3.46 -11.45
CA MET A 525 17.83 4.21 -10.43
C MET A 525 16.57 4.89 -10.99
N LYS A 526 16.62 5.35 -12.26
CA LYS A 526 15.48 5.99 -12.91
C LYS A 526 14.40 4.95 -13.21
N ALA A 527 14.78 3.74 -13.65
CA ALA A 527 13.85 2.63 -13.84
C ALA A 527 13.18 2.19 -12.53
N ILE A 528 13.90 2.18 -11.40
CA ILE A 528 13.31 2.00 -10.06
C ILE A 528 12.24 3.08 -9.80
N GLY A 529 12.61 4.36 -9.94
CA GLY A 529 11.69 5.48 -9.73
C GLY A 529 10.45 5.42 -10.63
N GLN A 530 10.64 5.02 -11.89
CA GLN A 530 9.54 4.86 -12.85
C GLN A 530 8.63 3.67 -12.50
N GLU A 531 9.17 2.53 -12.07
CA GLU A 531 8.33 1.38 -11.68
C GLU A 531 7.55 1.64 -10.39
N VAL A 532 8.18 2.21 -9.36
CA VAL A 532 7.49 2.51 -8.09
C VAL A 532 6.35 3.52 -8.30
N ASN A 533 6.59 4.58 -9.08
CA ASN A 533 5.54 5.54 -9.40
C ASN A 533 4.47 4.95 -10.33
N ALA A 534 4.82 4.08 -11.29
CA ALA A 534 3.81 3.36 -12.09
C ALA A 534 2.95 2.40 -11.23
N ILE A 535 3.51 1.81 -10.17
CA ILE A 535 2.72 1.03 -9.19
C ILE A 535 1.76 1.96 -8.43
N HIS A 536 2.22 3.11 -7.95
CA HIS A 536 1.35 4.14 -7.37
C HIS A 536 0.20 4.55 -8.31
N ASP A 537 0.50 4.83 -9.58
CA ASP A 537 -0.51 5.32 -10.54
C ASP A 537 -1.62 4.29 -10.81
N ASN A 538 -1.28 2.99 -10.75
CA ASN A 538 -2.23 1.88 -10.79
C ASN A 538 -2.90 1.57 -9.42
N THR A 539 -2.55 2.29 -8.36
CA THR A 539 -3.05 2.12 -6.98
C THR A 539 -3.46 3.46 -6.32
N THR A 540 -4.03 4.36 -7.13
CA THR A 540 -4.57 5.67 -6.73
C THR A 540 -5.99 5.57 -6.16
N PHE A 541 -6.74 6.67 -6.07
CA PHE A 541 -8.11 6.70 -5.50
C PHE A 541 -9.10 5.75 -6.17
N GLN A 542 -9.12 5.68 -7.50
CA GLN A 542 -9.93 4.68 -8.22
C GLN A 542 -9.49 3.23 -7.89
N GLY A 543 -8.29 3.08 -7.34
CA GLY A 543 -7.71 1.84 -6.84
C GLY A 543 -7.87 1.60 -5.32
N GLN A 544 -8.71 2.35 -4.59
CA GLN A 544 -8.89 2.16 -3.14
C GLN A 544 -9.34 0.72 -2.78
N PHE A 545 -10.20 0.11 -3.60
CA PHE A 545 -10.74 -1.24 -3.38
C PHE A 545 -10.35 -2.18 -4.53
N ILE A 546 -9.07 -2.56 -4.58
CA ILE A 546 -8.49 -3.44 -5.62
C ILE A 546 -7.95 -4.76 -5.05
N PRO A 547 -7.77 -5.80 -5.89
CA PRO A 547 -7.12 -7.04 -5.48
C PRO A 547 -5.59 -6.90 -5.35
N ASN A 548 -4.96 -5.96 -6.04
CA ASN A 548 -3.50 -5.84 -6.10
C ASN A 548 -2.87 -5.57 -4.72
N ARG A 549 -1.69 -6.16 -4.49
CA ARG A 549 -0.88 -6.07 -3.27
C ARG A 549 0.60 -6.00 -3.67
N TYR A 550 1.40 -5.14 -3.03
CA TYR A 550 2.80 -4.96 -3.39
C TYR A 550 3.72 -4.83 -2.17
N GLY A 551 4.87 -5.51 -2.21
CA GLY A 551 5.95 -5.38 -1.24
C GLY A 551 7.23 -4.96 -1.96
N ILE A 552 7.66 -3.71 -1.77
CA ILE A 552 8.78 -3.09 -2.47
C ILE A 552 9.99 -3.07 -1.53
N TYR A 553 11.00 -3.90 -1.83
CA TYR A 553 12.13 -4.18 -0.96
C TYR A 553 13.46 -3.70 -1.54
N PHE A 554 14.11 -2.81 -0.81
CA PHE A 554 15.42 -2.26 -1.16
C PHE A 554 16.52 -3.03 -0.43
N LYS A 555 17.47 -3.64 -1.16
CA LYS A 555 18.69 -4.22 -0.57
C LYS A 555 19.59 -3.10 -0.01
N PRO A 556 20.46 -3.38 0.99
CA PRO A 556 21.42 -2.40 1.50
C PRO A 556 22.17 -1.66 0.38
N GLY A 557 22.19 -0.33 0.45
CA GLY A 557 22.66 0.55 -0.62
C GLY A 557 22.03 1.95 -0.60
N ASN A 558 22.47 2.80 -1.54
CA ASN A 558 22.00 4.17 -1.69
C ASN A 558 21.23 4.31 -3.02
N TYR A 559 19.96 4.70 -2.92
CA TYR A 559 19.00 4.88 -4.02
C TYR A 559 18.59 6.36 -4.17
N ASN A 560 19.42 7.30 -3.72
CA ASN A 560 19.08 8.74 -3.72
C ASN A 560 18.88 9.33 -5.13
N ASN A 561 19.27 8.63 -6.19
CA ASN A 561 19.00 9.02 -7.58
C ASN A 561 17.70 8.42 -8.15
N ALA A 562 16.88 7.73 -7.34
CA ALA A 562 15.61 7.13 -7.78
C ALA A 562 14.43 8.12 -7.82
N GLY A 563 14.63 9.37 -7.41
CA GLY A 563 13.59 10.40 -7.39
C GLY A 563 12.68 10.32 -6.16
N LEU A 564 11.58 11.06 -6.22
CA LEU A 564 10.47 10.96 -5.27
C LEU A 564 9.68 9.67 -5.55
N LEU A 565 9.47 8.86 -4.52
CA LEU A 565 8.68 7.63 -4.61
C LEU A 565 7.28 7.87 -4.04
N ASN A 566 6.27 7.97 -4.91
CA ASN A 566 4.86 7.99 -4.47
C ASN A 566 4.42 6.58 -4.08
N ILE A 567 3.73 6.44 -2.94
CA ILE A 567 3.30 5.16 -2.38
C ILE A 567 1.77 5.09 -2.36
N GLY A 568 1.20 4.24 -3.20
CA GLY A 568 -0.26 4.05 -3.36
C GLY A 568 -0.88 3.09 -2.33
N PHE A 569 -2.11 2.64 -2.60
CA PHE A 569 -2.80 1.66 -1.76
C PHE A 569 -2.13 0.27 -1.80
N TYR A 570 -2.31 -0.47 -0.71
CA TYR A 570 -1.82 -1.83 -0.47
C TYR A 570 -0.33 -2.07 -0.79
N THR A 571 0.49 -1.04 -0.55
CA THR A 571 1.92 -1.05 -0.86
C THR A 571 2.73 -0.91 0.42
N GLN A 572 3.56 -1.92 0.72
CA GLN A 572 4.64 -1.80 1.70
C GLN A 572 5.93 -1.40 0.97
N VAL A 573 6.67 -0.47 1.55
CA VAL A 573 8.09 -0.21 1.21
C VAL A 573 8.95 -0.60 2.39
N ALA A 574 10.06 -1.30 2.15
CA ALA A 574 10.97 -1.67 3.23
C ALA A 574 12.45 -1.77 2.81
N GLY A 575 13.34 -1.48 3.75
CA GLY A 575 14.77 -1.77 3.62
C GLY A 575 15.12 -3.14 4.18
N LEU A 576 15.99 -3.87 3.48
CA LEU A 576 16.53 -5.17 3.90
C LEU A 576 17.80 -5.05 4.76
N GLY A 577 18.04 -3.87 5.34
CA GLY A 577 19.14 -3.60 6.26
C GLY A 577 19.00 -4.31 7.61
N LYS A 578 20.11 -4.43 8.32
CA LYS A 578 20.10 -4.68 9.77
C LYS A 578 19.58 -3.44 10.51
N THR A 579 19.96 -2.28 10.00
CA THR A 579 19.59 -0.95 10.51
C THR A 579 18.96 -0.11 9.39
N PRO A 580 18.18 0.92 9.72
CA PRO A 580 17.64 1.86 8.72
C PRO A 580 18.72 2.62 7.96
N LEU A 581 19.96 2.69 8.49
CA LEU A 581 21.06 3.43 7.86
C LEU A 581 21.73 2.64 6.72
N ASP A 582 21.52 1.33 6.65
CA ASP A 582 22.07 0.47 5.61
C ASP A 582 21.40 0.69 4.24
N THR A 583 20.20 1.29 4.22
CA THR A 583 19.37 1.50 3.03
C THR A 583 18.92 2.95 2.96
N LYS A 584 19.37 3.73 1.97
CA LYS A 584 18.95 5.13 1.78
C LYS A 584 18.09 5.30 0.53
N ILE A 585 16.96 5.99 0.63
CA ILE A 585 16.20 6.50 -0.52
C ILE A 585 16.12 8.04 -0.46
N GLN A 586 15.87 8.68 -1.60
CA GLN A 586 15.86 10.15 -1.68
C GLN A 586 14.73 10.75 -0.85
N ASN A 587 13.49 10.41 -1.19
CA ASN A 587 12.28 10.92 -0.54
C ASN A 587 11.09 10.00 -0.89
N LEU A 588 10.04 10.04 -0.08
CA LEU A 588 8.76 9.39 -0.40
C LEU A 588 7.58 10.32 -0.13
N SER A 589 6.46 10.00 -0.77
CA SER A 589 5.21 10.74 -0.68
C SER A 589 4.01 9.80 -0.67
N THR A 590 2.96 10.19 0.04
CA THR A 590 1.62 9.59 -0.07
C THR A 590 0.63 10.67 -0.49
N PRO A 591 0.43 10.88 -1.81
CA PRO A 591 -0.50 11.91 -2.29
C PRO A 591 -1.90 11.72 -1.73
N ALA A 592 -2.55 12.83 -1.40
CA ALA A 592 -3.97 12.84 -1.06
C ALA A 592 -4.80 12.23 -2.19
N CYS A 593 -5.63 11.24 -1.84
CA CYS A 593 -6.45 10.52 -2.81
C CYS A 593 -7.76 11.25 -3.15
N LEU A 594 -8.28 12.09 -2.24
CA LEU A 594 -9.54 12.82 -2.43
C LEU A 594 -9.30 14.28 -2.89
N PRO A 595 -10.31 14.92 -3.50
CA PRO A 595 -10.28 16.34 -3.86
C PRO A 595 -9.96 17.27 -2.68
N ASN A 596 -9.58 18.52 -2.98
CA ASN A 596 -9.27 19.56 -1.99
C ASN A 596 -8.15 19.15 -1.01
N ASN A 597 -7.15 18.41 -1.50
CA ASN A 597 -6.03 17.85 -0.72
C ASN A 597 -6.44 16.86 0.39
N ASN A 598 -7.65 16.32 0.37
CA ASN A 598 -8.15 15.48 1.46
C ASN A 598 -7.45 14.09 1.47
N ALA A 599 -6.85 13.74 2.60
CA ALA A 599 -6.12 12.50 2.86
C ALA A 599 -6.85 11.54 3.82
N THR A 600 -8.10 11.83 4.23
CA THR A 600 -8.92 10.97 5.13
C THR A 600 -9.17 9.55 4.61
N GLN A 601 -8.89 9.26 3.35
CA GLN A 601 -8.96 7.90 2.78
C GLN A 601 -7.59 7.34 2.33
N THR A 602 -6.48 7.98 2.69
CA THR A 602 -5.12 7.54 2.32
C THR A 602 -4.63 6.39 3.23
N PHE A 603 -5.32 5.25 3.14
CA PHE A 603 -5.16 4.05 3.98
C PHE A 603 -4.14 3.03 3.46
N TRP A 604 -3.96 1.93 4.22
CA TRP A 604 -3.41 0.63 3.81
C TRP A 604 -2.08 0.68 3.07
N ARG A 605 -1.03 1.24 3.67
CA ARG A 605 0.34 1.29 3.14
C ARG A 605 1.35 1.31 4.28
N SER A 606 2.63 1.05 4.07
CA SER A 606 3.60 1.11 5.18
C SER A 606 5.01 1.39 4.70
N ALA A 607 5.83 2.02 5.54
CA ALA A 607 7.27 2.17 5.32
C ALA A 607 8.07 1.67 6.54
N GLU A 608 9.09 0.83 6.29
CA GLU A 608 9.81 0.10 7.34
C GLU A 608 11.33 -0.04 7.11
N ASN A 609 12.15 0.24 8.13
CA ASN A 609 13.58 -0.13 8.19
C ASN A 609 14.47 0.48 7.08
N PHE A 610 14.28 1.76 6.73
CA PHE A 610 15.18 2.50 5.82
C PHE A 610 15.33 3.99 6.18
N THR A 611 16.31 4.63 5.55
CA THR A 611 16.60 6.06 5.66
C THR A 611 15.96 6.84 4.53
N VAL A 612 15.27 7.92 4.90
CA VAL A 612 14.79 8.96 3.97
C VAL A 612 15.79 10.10 4.00
N SER A 613 16.66 10.17 2.98
CA SER A 613 17.90 10.93 3.07
C SER A 613 17.79 12.37 2.56
N SER A 614 18.48 13.29 3.23
CA SER A 614 18.56 14.71 2.88
C SER A 614 19.69 15.04 1.90
N GLU A 615 20.47 14.05 1.45
CA GLU A 615 21.64 14.23 0.57
C GLU A 615 21.33 14.98 -0.75
N ILE A 616 20.10 14.88 -1.27
CA ILE A 616 19.65 15.57 -2.48
C ILE A 616 18.36 16.32 -2.16
N ASN A 617 18.27 17.60 -2.56
CA ASN A 617 17.19 18.53 -2.18
C ASN A 617 16.87 18.52 -0.67
N PRO A 618 17.81 18.89 0.23
CA PRO A 618 17.62 18.80 1.69
C PRO A 618 16.42 19.59 2.25
N ASN A 619 15.89 20.56 1.48
CA ASN A 619 14.75 21.38 1.88
C ASN A 619 13.39 20.75 1.54
N ASP A 620 13.35 19.72 0.69
CA ASP A 620 12.10 19.03 0.34
C ASP A 620 11.59 18.25 1.55
N LYS A 621 10.33 18.48 1.92
CA LYS A 621 9.65 17.72 2.99
C LYS A 621 9.44 16.27 2.57
N MET A 622 9.24 15.39 3.55
CA MET A 622 8.63 14.06 3.37
C MET A 622 7.12 14.16 3.70
N PRO A 623 6.22 14.21 2.70
CA PRO A 623 4.78 14.21 2.94
C PRO A 623 4.24 12.78 3.10
N TRP A 624 4.22 12.27 4.33
CA TRP A 624 3.50 11.04 4.70
C TRP A 624 2.07 11.39 5.13
N ALA A 625 1.35 12.02 4.19
CA ALA A 625 -0.04 12.46 4.36
C ALA A 625 -1.01 11.28 4.31
N VAL A 626 -1.21 10.63 5.46
CA VAL A 626 -1.94 9.37 5.58
C VAL A 626 -3.09 9.44 6.56
N SER A 627 -3.95 8.43 6.49
CA SER A 627 -4.99 8.16 7.48
C SER A 627 -4.66 6.86 8.25
N GLN A 628 -5.67 6.17 8.79
CA GLN A 628 -5.58 4.91 9.50
C GLN A 628 -4.86 3.79 8.70
N ALA A 629 -4.29 2.80 9.40
CA ALA A 629 -3.53 1.67 8.83
C ALA A 629 -2.37 2.07 7.89
N ALA A 630 -1.61 3.10 8.28
CA ALA A 630 -0.48 3.61 7.50
C ALA A 630 0.80 3.82 8.34
N PRO A 631 1.42 2.76 8.90
CA PRO A 631 2.49 2.90 9.88
C PRO A 631 3.83 3.28 9.26
N LEU A 632 4.54 4.16 9.98
CA LEU A 632 5.99 4.32 9.88
C LEU A 632 6.63 3.52 11.02
N ARG A 633 7.47 2.54 10.68
CA ARG A 633 8.21 1.75 11.68
C ARG A 633 9.69 1.78 11.39
N ARG A 634 10.51 1.95 12.43
CA ARG A 634 11.96 1.73 12.30
C ARG A 634 12.57 2.62 11.21
N MET A 635 12.18 3.89 11.16
CA MET A 635 12.61 4.83 10.12
C MET A 635 13.76 5.70 10.60
N ASN A 636 14.63 6.12 9.69
CA ASN A 636 15.53 7.26 9.92
C ASN A 636 15.21 8.37 8.92
N VAL A 637 14.66 9.49 9.39
CA VAL A 637 14.18 10.56 8.51
C VAL A 637 15.04 11.80 8.69
N GLU A 638 15.86 12.08 7.67
CA GLU A 638 16.78 13.22 7.64
C GLU A 638 16.08 14.54 7.23
N ARG A 639 14.75 14.49 7.00
CA ARG A 639 13.90 15.54 6.39
C ARG A 639 12.79 16.03 7.34
N THR A 640 12.35 17.27 7.14
CA THR A 640 11.10 17.76 7.74
C THR A 640 9.94 16.88 7.26
N THR A 641 9.18 16.30 8.18
CA THR A 641 8.09 15.36 7.86
C THR A 641 6.74 16.04 8.06
N GLN A 642 5.84 15.91 7.09
CA GLN A 642 4.49 16.46 7.16
C GLN A 642 3.47 15.32 7.01
N PHE A 643 2.57 15.20 7.98
CA PHE A 643 1.53 14.17 8.00
C PHE A 643 0.19 14.64 7.41
N ASP A 644 0.10 15.85 6.89
CA ASP A 644 -1.03 16.35 6.09
C ASP A 644 -0.60 16.64 4.64
N TRP A 645 -1.54 16.56 3.70
CA TRP A 645 -1.29 17.02 2.33
C TRP A 645 -1.78 18.45 2.25
N ASN A 646 -0.88 19.43 2.15
CA ASN A 646 -1.20 20.82 1.85
C ASN A 646 -2.41 21.41 2.64
N TYR A 647 -2.46 21.19 3.96
CA TYR A 647 -3.55 21.64 4.85
C TYR A 647 -4.95 21.05 4.56
N GLY A 648 -5.03 19.94 3.82
CA GLY A 648 -6.26 19.15 3.67
C GLY A 648 -6.53 18.27 4.90
N TRP A 649 -7.76 17.78 5.03
CA TRP A 649 -8.14 16.89 6.15
C TRP A 649 -7.35 15.58 6.13
N ALA A 650 -6.98 15.07 7.30
CA ALA A 650 -6.31 13.77 7.46
C ALA A 650 -6.62 13.17 8.85
N SER A 651 -6.69 11.83 8.92
CA SER A 651 -7.09 11.08 10.14
C SER A 651 -6.10 9.93 10.42
N GLY A 652 -4.81 10.25 10.44
CA GLY A 652 -3.74 9.36 10.85
C GLY A 652 -3.70 9.17 12.37
N GLY A 653 -2.67 8.55 12.93
CA GLY A 653 -1.59 7.84 12.25
C GLY A 653 -0.63 7.27 13.29
N PHE A 654 0.31 6.45 12.83
CA PHE A 654 1.14 5.62 13.71
C PHE A 654 2.63 5.71 13.37
N VAL A 655 3.45 5.99 14.37
CA VAL A 655 4.92 5.99 14.31
C VAL A 655 5.48 5.14 15.44
N ALA A 656 6.42 4.24 15.13
CA ALA A 656 7.19 3.51 16.14
C ALA A 656 8.66 3.31 15.76
N ASP A 657 9.53 3.13 16.76
CA ASP A 657 10.94 2.75 16.60
C ASP A 657 11.76 3.69 15.69
N SER A 658 11.33 4.94 15.50
CA SER A 658 11.80 5.81 14.40
C SER A 658 12.59 7.03 14.89
N ALA A 659 13.49 7.58 14.07
CA ALA A 659 14.27 8.77 14.39
C ALA A 659 14.04 9.89 13.37
N PHE A 660 13.81 11.12 13.84
CA PHE A 660 13.56 12.30 13.02
C PHE A 660 14.59 13.39 13.33
N THR A 661 15.50 13.68 12.40
CA THR A 661 16.56 14.70 12.60
C THR A 661 16.09 16.12 12.28
N LYS A 662 14.80 16.30 11.99
CA LYS A 662 14.09 17.52 11.62
C LYS A 662 12.66 17.47 12.14
N ASN A 663 11.99 18.61 12.11
CA ASN A 663 10.64 18.77 12.66
C ASN A 663 9.62 17.84 11.98
N VAL A 664 8.79 17.17 12.77
CA VAL A 664 7.81 16.17 12.32
C VAL A 664 6.42 16.49 12.91
N GLY A 665 5.35 16.25 12.15
CA GLY A 665 3.99 16.53 12.60
C GLY A 665 3.10 17.01 11.45
N SER A 666 2.07 17.80 11.75
CA SER A 666 1.15 18.33 10.73
C SER A 666 0.37 19.56 11.22
N TYR A 667 -0.29 20.26 10.29
CA TYR A 667 -1.20 21.35 10.63
C TYR A 667 -2.68 20.96 10.74
N THR A 668 -3.06 19.78 10.24
CA THR A 668 -4.48 19.44 10.01
C THR A 668 -4.88 18.00 10.32
N GLN A 669 -3.92 17.14 10.67
CA GLN A 669 -4.19 15.84 11.30
C GLN A 669 -5.08 16.00 12.52
N GLN A 670 -6.16 15.22 12.51
CA GLN A 670 -7.13 15.14 13.59
C GLN A 670 -6.47 14.59 14.87
N GLN A 671 -5.75 13.47 14.75
CA GLN A 671 -5.05 12.81 15.86
C GLN A 671 -3.72 12.22 15.39
N TRP A 672 -2.86 11.79 16.33
CA TRP A 672 -1.65 11.02 16.01
C TRP A 672 -1.12 10.24 17.21
N TYR A 673 -0.52 9.06 16.97
CA TYR A 673 0.24 8.31 17.97
C TYR A 673 1.69 8.08 17.53
N THR A 674 2.62 8.35 18.43
CA THR A 674 4.02 7.95 18.31
C THR A 674 4.49 7.26 19.59
N ARG A 675 5.41 6.30 19.43
CA ARG A 675 6.09 5.65 20.56
C ARG A 675 7.51 5.20 20.26
N ASN A 676 8.32 5.04 21.31
CA ASN A 676 9.73 4.57 21.24
C ASN A 676 10.56 5.24 20.12
N SER A 677 10.32 6.51 19.83
CA SER A 677 10.97 7.23 18.73
C SER A 677 11.90 8.34 19.24
N ASP A 678 12.76 8.86 18.37
CA ASP A 678 13.61 10.02 18.62
C ASP A 678 13.05 11.23 17.87
N LEU A 679 12.52 12.19 18.63
CA LEU A 679 11.90 13.42 18.17
C LEU A 679 12.80 14.65 18.43
N THR A 680 14.12 14.46 18.56
CA THR A 680 15.11 15.55 18.73
C THR A 680 15.02 16.61 17.62
N GLY A 681 14.51 16.26 16.43
CA GLY A 681 14.19 17.20 15.35
C GLY A 681 13.05 18.19 15.64
N GLY A 682 12.24 17.95 16.67
CA GLY A 682 11.05 18.72 17.07
C GLY A 682 9.73 18.10 16.62
N TRP A 683 8.64 18.42 17.32
CA TRP A 683 7.26 18.13 16.89
C TRP A 683 6.47 19.40 16.57
N TYR A 684 5.56 19.34 15.59
CA TYR A 684 4.58 20.40 15.35
C TYR A 684 3.16 19.88 15.02
N GLY A 685 2.20 20.19 15.90
CA GLY A 685 0.76 20.17 15.63
C GLY A 685 0.08 18.80 15.59
N VAL A 686 -1.10 18.74 16.23
CA VAL A 686 -2.16 17.70 16.14
C VAL A 686 -3.44 18.36 16.67
N ASN A 687 -4.56 18.31 15.94
CA ASN A 687 -5.75 19.11 16.28
C ASN A 687 -6.53 18.66 17.53
N TRP A 688 -6.73 17.35 17.69
CA TRP A 688 -7.71 16.81 18.66
C TRP A 688 -7.11 15.90 19.72
N ASN A 689 -6.15 15.05 19.37
CA ASN A 689 -5.53 14.06 20.27
C ASN A 689 -4.12 13.64 19.78
N GLY A 690 -3.06 14.26 20.27
CA GLY A 690 -1.67 13.85 19.98
C GLY A 690 -1.05 13.10 21.15
N VAL A 691 -0.62 11.86 20.96
CA VAL A 691 -0.10 11.02 22.05
C VAL A 691 1.33 10.54 21.76
N PHE A 692 2.20 10.69 22.76
CA PHE A 692 3.64 10.41 22.71
C PHE A 692 3.99 9.44 23.85
N GLN A 693 4.69 8.34 23.57
CA GLN A 693 4.99 7.33 24.58
C GLN A 693 6.40 6.73 24.47
N GLY A 694 7.21 7.01 25.49
CA GLY A 694 8.63 6.64 25.51
C GLY A 694 9.47 7.42 24.50
N ASP A 695 8.92 8.39 23.76
CA ASP A 695 9.67 9.14 22.77
C ASP A 695 10.70 10.10 23.41
N VAL A 696 11.90 10.14 22.84
CA VAL A 696 12.94 11.09 23.23
C VAL A 696 12.58 12.45 22.66
N SER A 697 12.60 13.50 23.51
CA SER A 697 12.25 14.88 23.14
C SER A 697 10.82 15.06 22.61
N ALA A 698 9.86 14.27 23.13
CA ALA A 698 8.44 14.58 23.02
C ALA A 698 8.09 15.98 23.55
N PRO A 699 7.01 16.63 23.06
CA PRO A 699 6.50 17.87 23.64
C PRO A 699 5.87 17.64 25.03
N ASP A 700 5.82 18.66 25.87
CA ASP A 700 5.13 18.58 27.18
C ASP A 700 3.62 18.33 27.03
N SER A 701 3.03 17.53 27.94
CA SER A 701 1.57 17.40 28.08
C SER A 701 0.92 18.75 28.34
N ASN A 702 -0.12 19.11 27.57
CA ASN A 702 -0.56 20.50 27.46
C ASN A 702 -2.09 20.74 27.35
N TRP A 703 -2.94 19.72 27.53
CA TRP A 703 -4.40 19.83 27.33
C TRP A 703 -5.05 21.02 28.03
N ASP A 704 -4.57 21.40 29.21
CA ASP A 704 -5.04 22.54 30.01
C ASP A 704 -4.36 23.89 29.67
N LYS A 705 -3.32 23.87 28.84
CA LYS A 705 -2.54 25.05 28.39
C LYS A 705 -2.87 25.43 26.95
N ASN A 706 -3.14 24.46 26.08
CA ASN A 706 -3.36 24.64 24.65
C ASN A 706 -4.35 23.59 24.07
N PRO A 707 -5.66 23.68 24.38
CA PRO A 707 -6.66 22.69 23.96
C PRO A 707 -6.92 22.62 22.44
N GLY A 708 -6.33 23.55 21.67
CA GLY A 708 -6.34 23.56 20.21
C GLY A 708 -5.20 22.77 19.55
N ASN A 709 -4.15 22.41 20.30
CA ASN A 709 -3.17 21.39 19.90
C ASN A 709 -2.81 20.52 21.13
N PRO A 710 -3.75 19.67 21.59
CA PRO A 710 -3.62 18.92 22.83
C PRO A 710 -2.67 17.72 22.66
N TYR A 711 -1.70 17.63 23.57
CA TYR A 711 -0.68 16.59 23.63
C TYR A 711 -0.73 15.87 24.98
N THR A 712 -0.60 14.54 24.93
CA THR A 712 -0.38 13.66 26.08
C THR A 712 0.96 12.95 25.92
N THR A 713 1.86 13.15 26.87
CA THR A 713 3.21 12.59 26.85
C THR A 713 3.45 11.68 28.03
N ILE A 714 3.98 10.49 27.76
CA ILE A 714 4.16 9.40 28.71
C ILE A 714 5.63 8.93 28.63
N ASP A 715 6.40 9.07 29.72
CA ASP A 715 7.86 8.85 29.72
C ASP A 715 8.34 7.47 29.24
N LYS A 716 7.48 6.44 29.30
CA LYS A 716 7.85 5.03 29.08
C LYS A 716 6.73 4.24 28.37
N THR A 717 7.14 3.31 27.51
CA THR A 717 6.30 2.24 26.99
C THR A 717 6.44 1.02 27.91
N PRO A 718 5.45 0.67 28.75
CA PRO A 718 5.66 -0.25 29.88
C PRO A 718 5.94 -1.70 29.48
N ILE A 719 5.39 -2.21 28.38
CA ILE A 719 5.71 -3.53 27.84
C ILE A 719 5.47 -3.57 26.33
N VAL A 720 6.49 -3.86 25.52
CA VAL A 720 6.35 -3.87 24.05
C VAL A 720 7.36 -4.81 23.40
N ARG A 721 6.99 -5.38 22.26
CA ARG A 721 7.89 -6.08 21.35
C ARG A 721 7.78 -5.38 20.00
N GLU A 722 8.89 -4.90 19.45
CA GLU A 722 8.86 -4.28 18.12
C GLU A 722 8.57 -5.33 17.03
N LYS A 723 7.91 -4.89 15.95
CA LYS A 723 7.42 -5.80 14.91
C LYS A 723 8.57 -6.56 14.23
N PRO A 724 8.45 -7.88 14.00
CA PRO A 724 9.41 -8.60 13.16
C PRO A 724 9.48 -8.05 11.73
N PHE A 725 10.66 -8.11 11.12
CA PHE A 725 10.90 -7.63 9.76
C PHE A 725 11.88 -8.53 8.99
N LEU A 726 11.74 -8.54 7.66
CA LEU A 726 12.62 -9.26 6.73
C LEU A 726 13.89 -8.45 6.48
N TYR A 727 15.05 -9.09 6.54
CA TYR A 727 16.35 -8.48 6.20
C TYR A 727 17.31 -9.47 5.54
N LEU A 728 18.44 -8.97 5.04
CA LEU A 728 19.51 -9.78 4.45
C LEU A 728 20.69 -9.95 5.44
N GLY A 729 21.03 -11.20 5.77
CA GLY A 729 22.12 -11.53 6.70
C GLY A 729 23.52 -11.38 6.09
N ASP A 730 24.55 -11.39 6.95
CA ASP A 730 25.97 -11.34 6.53
C ASP A 730 26.41 -12.57 5.71
N ASP A 731 25.69 -13.68 5.86
CA ASP A 731 25.82 -14.90 5.06
C ASP A 731 25.15 -14.80 3.68
N GLY A 732 24.52 -13.65 3.37
CA GLY A 732 23.79 -13.41 2.14
C GLY A 732 22.44 -14.15 2.07
N GLU A 733 21.91 -14.65 3.19
CA GLU A 733 20.60 -15.29 3.25
C GLU A 733 19.52 -14.36 3.82
N TYR A 734 18.29 -14.54 3.33
CA TYR A 734 17.13 -13.86 3.90
C TYR A 734 16.81 -14.39 5.29
N LYS A 735 16.55 -13.48 6.22
CA LYS A 735 16.24 -13.77 7.62
C LYS A 735 15.12 -12.86 8.10
N VAL A 736 14.32 -13.33 9.05
CA VAL A 736 13.40 -12.48 9.81
C VAL A 736 14.08 -12.15 11.14
N PHE A 737 14.25 -10.86 11.42
CA PHE A 737 14.64 -10.42 12.76
C PHE A 737 13.40 -10.33 13.64
N VAL A 738 13.51 -10.84 14.86
CA VAL A 738 12.46 -10.91 15.87
C VAL A 738 12.96 -10.14 17.09
N PRO A 739 12.59 -8.87 17.26
CA PRO A 739 13.01 -8.06 18.40
C PRO A 739 12.63 -8.70 19.74
N ASP A 740 13.45 -8.48 20.77
CA ASP A 740 13.14 -8.93 22.13
C ASP A 740 11.92 -8.21 22.71
N LEU A 741 11.31 -8.83 23.72
CA LEU A 741 10.37 -8.15 24.61
C LEU A 741 11.12 -7.10 25.44
N LYS A 742 10.64 -5.86 25.42
CA LYS A 742 11.12 -4.78 26.28
C LYS A 742 10.08 -4.42 27.33
N ARG A 743 10.54 -3.92 28.47
CA ARG A 743 9.73 -3.28 29.51
C ARG A 743 10.27 -1.88 29.77
N ASP A 744 9.39 -0.97 30.14
CA ASP A 744 9.68 0.44 30.44
C ASP A 744 10.62 1.11 29.42
N SER A 745 10.38 0.86 28.12
CA SER A 745 11.25 1.31 27.05
C SER A 745 11.05 2.77 26.69
N SER A 746 12.09 3.38 26.11
CA SER A 746 12.06 4.73 25.58
C SER A 746 13.18 4.89 24.54
N GLY A 747 12.90 5.68 23.49
CA GLY A 747 13.76 5.83 22.32
C GLY A 747 13.84 4.58 21.42
N ILE A 748 14.55 4.74 20.31
CA ILE A 748 14.70 3.73 19.26
C ILE A 748 15.38 2.45 19.75
N SER A 749 15.03 1.32 19.15
CA SER A 749 15.55 0.00 19.49
C SER A 749 16.92 -0.32 18.91
N TRP A 750 17.33 0.44 17.90
CA TRP A 750 18.51 0.24 17.06
C TRP A 750 19.49 1.42 17.18
N SER A 751 20.68 1.25 16.63
CA SER A 751 21.62 2.34 16.37
C SER A 751 22.35 2.07 15.05
N LYS A 752 23.24 2.97 14.62
CA LYS A 752 23.97 2.85 13.34
C LYS A 752 24.59 1.48 13.10
N ASP A 753 25.23 0.91 14.13
CA ASP A 753 26.04 -0.31 14.02
C ASP A 753 25.39 -1.50 14.75
N ASN A 754 24.11 -1.38 15.18
CA ASN A 754 23.40 -2.40 15.96
C ASN A 754 21.89 -2.43 15.62
N MET A 755 21.38 -3.60 15.24
CA MET A 755 19.95 -3.81 14.97
C MET A 755 19.04 -3.77 16.21
N GLY A 756 19.62 -3.77 17.42
CA GLY A 756 18.91 -3.99 18.68
C GLY A 756 19.00 -5.45 19.13
N SER A 757 18.44 -5.75 20.30
CA SER A 757 18.42 -7.13 20.83
C SER A 757 17.19 -7.89 20.30
N GLY A 758 17.39 -9.18 20.01
CA GLY A 758 16.41 -10.04 19.37
C GLY A 758 17.03 -11.26 18.70
N GLN A 759 16.22 -12.08 18.03
CA GLN A 759 16.65 -13.30 17.36
C GLN A 759 16.57 -13.17 15.83
N SER A 760 17.62 -13.64 15.14
CA SER A 760 17.63 -13.73 13.68
C SER A 760 17.26 -15.15 13.23
N LEU A 761 16.09 -15.32 12.64
CA LEU A 761 15.59 -16.60 12.15
C LEU A 761 15.77 -16.71 10.64
N ASP A 762 16.39 -17.78 10.15
CA ASP A 762 16.49 -18.06 8.72
C ASP A 762 15.11 -18.14 8.06
N ILE A 763 14.97 -17.61 6.84
CA ILE A 763 13.72 -17.69 6.07
C ILE A 763 13.25 -19.15 5.85
N SER A 764 14.17 -20.12 5.93
CA SER A 764 13.86 -21.56 5.89
C SER A 764 13.05 -22.10 7.09
N LYS A 765 12.96 -21.34 8.19
CA LYS A 765 12.07 -21.61 9.33
C LYS A 765 10.60 -21.26 9.02
N PHE A 766 10.37 -20.43 8.00
CA PHE A 766 9.06 -20.01 7.54
C PHE A 766 8.60 -20.86 6.36
N TYR A 767 7.29 -21.01 6.23
CA TYR A 767 6.63 -21.41 4.99
C TYR A 767 6.21 -20.14 4.24
N ILE A 768 6.63 -20.02 2.97
CA ILE A 768 6.45 -18.80 2.18
C ILE A 768 5.15 -18.92 1.37
N ALA A 769 4.06 -18.46 1.98
CA ALA A 769 2.72 -18.54 1.43
C ALA A 769 2.58 -17.64 0.20
N LYS A 770 1.92 -18.14 -0.85
CA LYS A 770 1.63 -17.38 -2.10
C LYS A 770 0.18 -17.53 -2.55
N GLU A 771 -0.41 -16.39 -2.90
CA GLU A 771 -1.75 -16.27 -3.50
C GLU A 771 -1.89 -17.20 -4.73
N GLY A 772 -3.07 -17.81 -4.88
CA GLY A 772 -3.37 -18.76 -5.95
C GLY A 772 -2.63 -20.11 -5.89
N VAL A 773 -1.71 -20.30 -4.94
CA VAL A 773 -0.94 -21.55 -4.74
C VAL A 773 -1.31 -22.23 -3.43
N ASP A 774 -1.41 -21.45 -2.35
CA ASP A 774 -1.62 -21.97 -0.99
C ASP A 774 -3.09 -21.90 -0.53
N THR A 775 -3.49 -22.88 0.28
CA THR A 775 -4.84 -23.00 0.84
C THR A 775 -4.78 -23.11 2.36
N ALA A 776 -5.93 -23.01 3.02
CA ALA A 776 -6.00 -23.24 4.46
C ALA A 776 -5.52 -24.67 4.85
N GLU A 777 -5.52 -25.65 3.94
CA GLU A 777 -4.89 -26.96 4.15
C GLU A 777 -3.36 -26.88 4.19
N THR A 778 -2.72 -26.26 3.19
CA THR A 778 -1.24 -26.20 3.11
C THR A 778 -0.66 -25.36 4.24
N LEU A 779 -1.33 -24.25 4.57
CA LEU A 779 -0.92 -23.34 5.63
C LEU A 779 -1.08 -23.95 7.04
N ASN A 780 -2.19 -24.64 7.31
CA ASN A 780 -2.35 -25.37 8.58
C ASN A 780 -1.38 -26.56 8.67
N ALA A 781 -1.11 -27.28 7.58
CA ALA A 781 -0.11 -28.35 7.59
C ALA A 781 1.31 -27.84 7.87
N ALA A 782 1.65 -26.63 7.41
CA ALA A 782 2.90 -25.96 7.76
C ALA A 782 2.94 -25.62 9.27
N LEU A 783 1.89 -25.02 9.83
CA LEU A 783 1.76 -24.74 11.28
C LEU A 783 1.88 -26.01 12.13
N ASP A 784 1.19 -27.08 11.74
CA ASP A 784 1.24 -28.39 12.43
C ASP A 784 2.62 -29.06 12.33
N SER A 785 3.40 -28.75 11.29
CA SER A 785 4.81 -29.17 11.17
C SER A 785 5.80 -28.32 11.97
N GLY A 786 5.33 -27.30 12.71
CA GLY A 786 6.17 -26.38 13.48
C GLY A 786 6.88 -25.32 12.63
N LYS A 787 6.30 -24.93 11.48
CA LYS A 787 6.76 -23.79 10.68
C LYS A 787 6.07 -22.50 11.11
N ASN A 788 6.82 -21.41 11.07
CA ASN A 788 6.26 -20.07 10.99
C ASN A 788 5.63 -19.84 9.61
N LEU A 789 4.74 -18.85 9.46
CA LEU A 789 4.20 -18.45 8.14
C LEU A 789 4.72 -17.07 7.74
N PHE A 790 5.12 -16.92 6.49
CA PHE A 790 5.43 -15.65 5.86
C PHE A 790 4.51 -15.44 4.66
N PHE A 791 3.59 -14.48 4.74
CA PHE A 791 2.60 -14.20 3.70
C PHE A 791 3.13 -13.16 2.72
N THR A 792 3.36 -13.59 1.48
CA THR A 792 3.70 -12.69 0.37
C THR A 792 2.49 -11.84 -0.04
N PRO A 793 2.66 -10.68 -0.69
CA PRO A 793 1.56 -9.76 -0.97
C PRO A 793 0.54 -10.38 -1.94
N GLY A 794 -0.69 -10.56 -1.45
CA GLY A 794 -1.81 -11.14 -2.19
C GLY A 794 -3.03 -11.36 -1.28
N ILE A 795 -4.11 -11.92 -1.82
CA ILE A 795 -5.35 -12.25 -1.10
C ILE A 795 -5.48 -13.78 -0.94
N TYR A 796 -5.79 -14.22 0.28
CA TYR A 796 -5.84 -15.62 0.68
C TYR A 796 -7.25 -15.98 1.17
N GLU A 797 -8.04 -16.66 0.35
CA GLU A 797 -9.34 -17.21 0.78
C GLU A 797 -9.16 -18.50 1.60
N LEU A 798 -9.68 -18.50 2.83
CA LEU A 798 -9.46 -19.53 3.83
C LEU A 798 -10.74 -20.34 4.08
N THR A 799 -10.81 -21.54 3.50
CA THR A 799 -11.89 -22.55 3.66
C THR A 799 -12.12 -23.02 5.09
N LYS A 800 -11.17 -22.73 6.00
CA LYS A 800 -11.22 -22.90 7.45
C LYS A 800 -10.19 -21.95 8.08
N PRO A 801 -10.29 -21.62 9.38
CA PRO A 801 -9.30 -20.75 10.01
C PRO A 801 -7.88 -21.32 9.95
N LEU A 802 -6.89 -20.43 9.98
CA LEU A 802 -5.51 -20.77 10.35
C LEU A 802 -5.49 -21.00 11.87
N HIS A 803 -5.12 -22.21 12.31
CA HIS A 803 -5.16 -22.61 13.71
C HIS A 803 -3.74 -22.66 14.29
N VAL A 804 -3.35 -21.60 15.00
CA VAL A 804 -2.02 -21.43 15.58
C VAL A 804 -1.96 -22.09 16.97
N LYS A 805 -1.58 -23.37 16.98
CA LYS A 805 -1.57 -24.24 18.17
C LYS A 805 -0.28 -24.17 19.00
N ASN A 806 0.80 -23.68 18.40
CA ASN A 806 2.18 -23.82 18.91
C ASN A 806 2.69 -22.50 19.48
N ALA A 807 3.28 -22.55 20.69
CA ALA A 807 3.97 -21.41 21.30
C ALA A 807 5.16 -20.93 20.46
N ASN A 808 5.46 -19.63 20.51
CA ASN A 808 6.48 -18.95 19.69
C ASN A 808 6.29 -19.00 18.16
N THR A 809 5.10 -19.38 17.67
CA THR A 809 4.81 -19.33 16.23
C THR A 809 4.75 -17.89 15.74
N ILE A 810 5.40 -17.60 14.61
CA ILE A 810 5.38 -16.29 13.97
C ILE A 810 4.57 -16.35 12.67
N ILE A 811 3.61 -15.44 12.54
CA ILE A 811 2.82 -15.18 11.34
C ILE A 811 3.14 -13.76 10.88
N LEU A 812 3.88 -13.60 9.79
CA LEU A 812 4.31 -12.29 9.28
C LEU A 812 3.79 -12.08 7.86
N GLY A 813 2.98 -11.05 7.66
CA GLY A 813 2.56 -10.55 6.35
C GLY A 813 3.45 -9.41 5.84
N THR A 814 3.40 -9.21 4.52
CA THR A 814 4.02 -8.07 3.84
C THR A 814 3.11 -7.56 2.72
N GLY A 815 3.22 -6.26 2.39
CA GLY A 815 2.46 -5.65 1.29
C GLY A 815 0.94 -5.74 1.47
N LEU A 816 0.48 -5.61 2.72
CA LEU A 816 -0.93 -5.73 3.12
C LEU A 816 -1.56 -7.07 2.69
N ALA A 817 -0.78 -8.16 2.78
CA ALA A 817 -1.26 -9.53 2.59
C ALA A 817 -2.58 -9.76 3.35
N THR A 818 -3.59 -10.24 2.64
CA THR A 818 -5.00 -10.15 3.07
C THR A 818 -5.58 -11.54 3.30
N LEU A 819 -6.09 -11.80 4.51
CA LEU A 819 -6.75 -13.05 4.87
C LEU A 819 -8.28 -12.89 4.81
N VAL A 820 -8.94 -13.77 4.05
CA VAL A 820 -10.40 -13.75 3.83
C VAL A 820 -11.03 -15.02 4.38
N PRO A 821 -11.92 -14.97 5.39
CA PRO A 821 -12.57 -16.16 5.92
C PRO A 821 -13.66 -16.65 4.97
N LYS A 822 -13.39 -17.76 4.26
CA LYS A 822 -14.40 -18.49 3.47
C LYS A 822 -15.08 -19.58 4.31
N ASN A 823 -15.41 -19.24 5.55
CA ASN A 823 -15.97 -20.12 6.56
C ASN A 823 -16.69 -19.32 7.66
N ASP A 824 -17.55 -19.99 8.43
CA ASP A 824 -18.43 -19.42 9.45
C ASP A 824 -17.72 -19.03 10.78
N LYS A 825 -16.45 -19.39 10.95
CA LYS A 825 -15.71 -19.17 12.21
C LYS A 825 -14.85 -17.93 12.15
N GLY A 826 -13.96 -17.86 11.16
CA GLY A 826 -13.04 -16.73 10.97
C GLY A 826 -11.78 -17.07 10.19
N ALA A 827 -10.85 -16.12 10.12
CA ALA A 827 -9.63 -16.27 9.34
C ALA A 827 -8.49 -16.90 10.17
N MET A 828 -8.42 -16.58 11.46
CA MET A 828 -7.37 -17.09 12.35
C MET A 828 -7.88 -17.35 13.78
N LEU A 829 -7.49 -18.50 14.32
CA LEU A 829 -7.68 -18.89 15.72
C LEU A 829 -6.29 -19.14 16.32
N VAL A 830 -5.94 -18.43 17.38
CA VAL A 830 -4.70 -18.65 18.14
C VAL A 830 -5.06 -19.34 19.46
N ASP A 831 -4.42 -20.47 19.78
CA ASP A 831 -4.59 -21.14 21.08
C ASP A 831 -3.93 -20.34 22.21
N ASP A 832 -4.31 -20.64 23.47
CA ASP A 832 -3.75 -20.01 24.68
C ASP A 832 -2.24 -20.31 24.85
N GLN A 833 -1.37 -19.62 24.10
CA GLN A 833 0.04 -19.99 23.89
C GLN A 833 0.99 -18.79 23.94
N SER A 834 2.03 -18.89 24.77
CA SER A 834 3.02 -17.83 24.96
C SER A 834 3.86 -17.58 23.70
N GLY A 835 4.24 -16.32 23.49
CA GLY A 835 5.19 -15.89 22.47
C GLY A 835 4.71 -15.95 21.02
N VAL A 836 3.45 -16.26 20.75
CA VAL A 836 2.92 -16.18 19.38
C VAL A 836 3.00 -14.74 18.88
N ILE A 837 3.46 -14.54 17.65
CA ILE A 837 3.53 -13.21 17.01
C ILE A 837 2.69 -13.23 15.73
N VAL A 838 1.76 -12.29 15.58
CA VAL A 838 0.97 -12.09 14.37
C VAL A 838 1.14 -10.65 13.91
N ALA A 839 1.63 -10.42 12.70
CA ALA A 839 1.95 -9.06 12.26
C ALA A 839 1.79 -8.79 10.76
N GLY A 840 1.45 -7.55 10.41
CA GLY A 840 1.45 -7.03 9.03
C GLY A 840 0.37 -7.62 8.12
N LEU A 841 -0.84 -7.83 8.63
CA LEU A 841 -1.95 -8.50 7.93
C LEU A 841 -3.21 -7.64 7.88
N LEU A 842 -3.89 -7.69 6.73
CA LEU A 842 -5.27 -7.26 6.58
C LEU A 842 -6.21 -8.47 6.69
N PHE A 843 -7.31 -8.34 7.41
CA PHE A 843 -8.38 -9.31 7.53
C PHE A 843 -9.63 -8.72 6.84
N ASP A 844 -10.21 -9.41 5.86
CA ASP A 844 -11.14 -8.79 4.91
C ASP A 844 -12.38 -9.68 4.69
N ALA A 845 -13.56 -9.21 5.09
CA ALA A 845 -14.78 -10.03 5.14
C ALA A 845 -15.54 -10.02 3.80
N TYR A 846 -15.40 -11.08 2.98
CA TYR A 846 -16.24 -11.31 1.78
C TYR A 846 -17.41 -12.28 2.04
N TYR A 847 -17.40 -12.91 3.22
CA TYR A 847 -18.37 -13.89 3.69
C TYR A 847 -18.62 -13.63 5.19
N SER A 848 -19.77 -14.08 5.71
CA SER A 848 -20.11 -13.92 7.12
C SER A 848 -19.34 -14.90 8.01
N SER A 849 -18.91 -14.46 9.20
CA SER A 849 -18.17 -15.28 10.17
C SER A 849 -18.47 -14.88 11.62
N THR A 850 -18.11 -15.73 12.59
CA THR A 850 -18.25 -15.41 14.01
C THR A 850 -17.24 -14.34 14.43
N ASN A 851 -15.98 -14.51 14.02
CA ASN A 851 -14.89 -13.56 14.24
C ASN A 851 -14.06 -13.37 12.97
N MET A 852 -13.18 -12.37 12.93
CA MET A 852 -12.06 -12.34 11.97
C MET A 852 -10.80 -12.97 12.59
N LEU A 853 -10.50 -12.56 13.83
CA LEU A 853 -9.41 -13.09 14.67
C LEU A 853 -9.93 -13.41 16.08
N GLN A 854 -9.60 -14.60 16.59
CA GLN A 854 -9.74 -14.97 18.01
C GLN A 854 -8.37 -15.36 18.59
N VAL A 855 -8.03 -14.81 19.76
CA VAL A 855 -6.76 -15.07 20.46
C VAL A 855 -7.05 -15.64 21.84
N GLY A 856 -6.78 -16.93 22.03
CA GLY A 856 -7.22 -17.70 23.18
C GLY A 856 -8.68 -18.14 23.08
N GLN A 857 -9.03 -19.26 23.70
CA GLN A 857 -10.41 -19.73 23.82
C GLN A 857 -11.19 -18.90 24.87
N LYS A 858 -12.51 -18.86 24.78
CA LYS A 858 -13.35 -18.36 25.89
C LYS A 858 -13.06 -19.19 27.16
N GLY A 859 -12.64 -18.52 28.23
CA GLY A 859 -12.15 -19.16 29.46
C GLY A 859 -10.62 -19.29 29.54
N SER A 860 -9.85 -18.82 28.55
CA SER A 860 -8.40 -18.62 28.63
C SER A 860 -7.99 -17.97 29.95
N ASN A 861 -6.97 -18.53 30.60
CA ASN A 861 -6.54 -18.09 31.93
C ASN A 861 -5.03 -18.29 32.21
N LYS A 862 -4.25 -18.71 31.20
CA LYS A 862 -2.81 -18.93 31.31
C LYS A 862 -2.06 -17.61 31.47
N ASP A 863 -0.96 -17.66 32.22
CA ASP A 863 -0.01 -16.56 32.34
C ASP A 863 0.91 -16.54 31.10
N HIS A 864 0.99 -15.39 30.44
CA HIS A 864 1.89 -15.15 29.31
C HIS A 864 2.85 -13.98 29.58
N SER A 865 2.88 -13.43 30.79
CA SER A 865 3.55 -12.17 31.14
C SER A 865 5.05 -12.11 30.82
N ASP A 866 5.78 -13.22 30.92
CA ASP A 866 7.20 -13.35 30.56
C ASP A 866 7.46 -13.38 29.04
N ASN A 867 6.50 -13.86 28.26
CA ASN A 867 6.62 -14.01 26.81
C ASN A 867 5.21 -13.88 26.18
N PRO A 868 4.68 -12.66 26.06
CA PRO A 868 3.29 -12.44 25.68
C PRO A 868 3.07 -12.71 24.20
N ILE A 869 1.80 -12.95 23.85
CA ILE A 869 1.34 -12.89 22.46
C ILE A 869 1.48 -11.44 21.98
N SER A 870 2.06 -11.24 20.79
CA SER A 870 2.31 -9.91 20.22
C SER A 870 1.60 -9.76 18.88
N LEU A 871 0.76 -8.75 18.77
CA LEU A 871 -0.10 -8.50 17.62
C LEU A 871 0.24 -7.11 17.06
N SER A 872 0.71 -6.97 15.82
CA SER A 872 1.25 -5.69 15.34
C SER A 872 0.92 -5.37 13.87
N ASP A 873 0.45 -4.15 13.58
CA ASP A 873 -0.07 -3.78 12.25
C ASP A 873 -1.14 -4.78 11.77
N LEU A 874 -2.19 -4.97 12.59
CA LEU A 874 -3.32 -5.82 12.24
C LEU A 874 -4.54 -4.97 11.87
N PHE A 875 -5.01 -5.14 10.64
CA PHE A 875 -6.07 -4.33 10.06
C PHE A 875 -7.27 -5.21 9.72
N PHE A 876 -8.49 -4.71 9.91
CA PHE A 876 -9.73 -5.48 9.74
C PHE A 876 -10.75 -4.65 8.97
N ARG A 877 -11.36 -5.24 7.94
CA ARG A 877 -12.38 -4.62 7.09
C ARG A 877 -13.63 -5.49 6.98
N ILE A 878 -14.79 -4.89 7.20
CA ILE A 878 -16.10 -5.50 6.98
C ILE A 878 -16.88 -4.68 5.93
N GLY A 879 -16.99 -5.20 4.70
CA GLY A 879 -17.60 -4.51 3.56
C GLY A 879 -16.60 -3.67 2.73
N GLY A 880 -17.11 -2.71 1.95
CA GLY A 880 -16.32 -1.76 1.16
C GLY A 880 -15.81 -2.29 -0.20
N PHE A 881 -15.34 -3.54 -0.27
CA PHE A 881 -14.76 -4.12 -1.50
C PHE A 881 -15.70 -5.05 -2.28
N LYS A 882 -16.75 -5.61 -1.66
CA LYS A 882 -17.70 -6.55 -2.31
C LYS A 882 -19.13 -6.13 -2.04
N GLU A 883 -20.02 -6.28 -3.02
CA GLU A 883 -21.46 -6.02 -2.88
C GLU A 883 -22.23 -7.08 -2.07
N ASN A 884 -21.54 -8.14 -1.61
CA ASN A 884 -22.14 -9.18 -0.78
C ASN A 884 -22.53 -8.60 0.59
N ASN A 885 -23.75 -8.86 1.07
CA ASN A 885 -24.04 -8.72 2.50
C ASN A 885 -23.15 -9.70 3.31
N VAL A 886 -22.55 -9.21 4.38
CA VAL A 886 -21.68 -9.95 5.31
C VAL A 886 -22.02 -9.59 6.75
N ASN A 887 -21.97 -10.57 7.64
CA ASN A 887 -22.16 -10.38 9.07
C ASN A 887 -20.94 -10.88 9.87
N VAL A 888 -20.47 -10.09 10.84
CA VAL A 888 -19.39 -10.46 11.76
C VAL A 888 -19.83 -10.22 13.21
N ASP A 889 -19.90 -11.27 14.04
CA ASP A 889 -20.46 -11.17 15.40
C ASP A 889 -19.52 -10.42 16.36
N THR A 890 -18.22 -10.65 16.29
CA THR A 890 -17.20 -9.84 16.98
C THR A 890 -15.89 -9.88 16.21
N THR A 891 -15.48 -8.75 15.65
CA THR A 891 -14.38 -8.71 14.66
C THR A 891 -13.06 -9.23 15.23
N VAL A 892 -12.68 -8.77 16.43
CA VAL A 892 -11.49 -9.21 17.15
C VAL A 892 -11.88 -9.60 18.58
N GLU A 893 -11.59 -10.84 18.97
CA GLU A 893 -11.78 -11.32 20.34
C GLU A 893 -10.45 -11.77 20.96
N ILE A 894 -10.09 -11.19 22.11
CA ILE A 894 -8.82 -11.42 22.81
C ILE A 894 -9.11 -11.98 24.20
N ASN A 895 -9.01 -13.29 24.35
CA ASN A 895 -9.27 -14.04 25.58
C ASN A 895 -7.99 -14.35 26.37
N SER A 896 -6.84 -14.56 25.73
CA SER A 896 -5.56 -14.79 26.42
C SER A 896 -5.13 -13.58 27.26
N ASN A 897 -4.50 -13.84 28.41
CA ASN A 897 -3.91 -12.79 29.26
C ASN A 897 -2.63 -12.19 28.63
N ASP A 898 -2.21 -11.03 29.16
CA ASP A 898 -0.93 -10.36 28.90
C ASP A 898 -0.66 -9.96 27.43
N VAL A 899 -1.66 -10.11 26.54
CA VAL A 899 -1.56 -9.83 25.11
C VAL A 899 -1.16 -8.38 24.85
N ILE A 900 -0.18 -8.19 23.96
CA ILE A 900 0.24 -6.89 23.45
C ILE A 900 -0.37 -6.68 22.08
N GLY A 901 -1.23 -5.66 21.92
CA GLY A 901 -1.67 -5.14 20.62
C GLY A 901 -0.97 -3.83 20.31
N ASP A 902 -0.40 -3.69 19.12
CA ASP A 902 0.43 -2.56 18.73
C ASP A 902 0.15 -2.11 17.28
N HIS A 903 -0.61 -1.04 17.14
CA HIS A 903 -1.25 -0.57 15.92
C HIS A 903 -2.31 -1.55 15.37
N PHE A 904 -3.57 -1.22 15.61
CA PHE A 904 -4.73 -1.90 15.03
C PHE A 904 -5.61 -0.88 14.31
N TRP A 905 -6.18 -1.28 13.17
CA TRP A 905 -7.34 -0.59 12.60
C TRP A 905 -8.47 -1.59 12.40
N VAL A 906 -9.57 -1.42 13.13
CA VAL A 906 -10.71 -2.32 13.15
C VAL A 906 -11.90 -1.55 12.59
N TRP A 907 -12.25 -1.78 11.32
CA TRP A 907 -13.13 -0.90 10.55
C TRP A 907 -14.30 -1.66 9.93
N ARG A 908 -15.53 -1.41 10.42
CA ARG A 908 -16.74 -1.67 9.63
C ARG A 908 -16.81 -0.59 8.55
N ALA A 909 -16.84 -0.96 7.28
CA ALA A 909 -16.74 0.02 6.20
C ALA A 909 -17.89 1.04 6.21
N ASP A 910 -17.56 2.34 6.19
CA ASP A 910 -18.53 3.44 6.06
C ASP A 910 -18.80 3.83 4.59
N HIS A 911 -17.90 3.44 3.68
CA HIS A 911 -17.99 3.70 2.24
C HIS A 911 -17.49 2.53 1.38
N GLY A 912 -17.94 2.49 0.13
CA GLY A 912 -17.59 1.47 -0.86
C GLY A 912 -18.75 0.51 -1.19
N ALA A 913 -18.42 -0.59 -1.86
CA ALA A 913 -19.36 -1.64 -2.24
C ALA A 913 -19.91 -2.38 -1.01
N GLY A 914 -21.18 -2.80 -1.05
CA GLY A 914 -21.79 -3.59 0.02
C GLY A 914 -21.95 -2.89 1.37
N VAL A 915 -21.83 -1.56 1.43
CA VAL A 915 -22.01 -0.79 2.69
C VAL A 915 -23.46 -0.34 2.86
N ALA A 916 -24.03 -0.64 4.04
CA ALA A 916 -25.23 -0.06 4.65
C ALA A 916 -25.48 -0.74 6.01
N TRP A 917 -26.39 -0.18 6.81
CA TRP A 917 -26.71 -0.62 8.17
C TRP A 917 -26.98 -2.13 8.30
N ASP A 918 -27.64 -2.72 7.29
CA ASP A 918 -28.07 -4.12 7.19
C ASP A 918 -27.23 -4.97 6.21
N LYS A 919 -26.22 -4.37 5.56
CA LYS A 919 -25.40 -5.07 4.55
C LYS A 919 -24.08 -5.59 5.11
N ASN A 920 -23.24 -4.71 5.66
CA ASN A 920 -21.94 -5.06 6.22
C ASN A 920 -22.01 -5.06 7.75
N THR A 921 -22.95 -5.83 8.30
CA THR A 921 -23.20 -5.83 9.74
C THR A 921 -21.99 -6.35 10.50
N ALA A 922 -21.60 -5.64 11.55
CA ALA A 922 -20.64 -6.14 12.52
C ALA A 922 -21.06 -5.63 13.89
N ARG A 923 -21.40 -6.55 14.81
CA ARG A 923 -22.00 -6.17 16.11
C ARG A 923 -20.98 -5.42 16.95
N ASN A 924 -19.88 -6.09 17.32
CA ASN A 924 -18.80 -5.50 18.11
C ASN A 924 -17.46 -5.48 17.34
N GLY A 925 -16.67 -4.43 17.55
CA GLY A 925 -15.34 -4.29 16.96
C GLY A 925 -14.29 -5.13 17.69
N LEU A 926 -13.80 -4.62 18.81
CA LEU A 926 -12.76 -5.25 19.65
C LEU A 926 -13.33 -5.65 21.01
N VAL A 927 -13.14 -6.92 21.41
CA VAL A 927 -13.52 -7.42 22.74
C VAL A 927 -12.29 -8.00 23.44
N VAL A 928 -11.89 -7.40 24.57
CA VAL A 928 -10.71 -7.80 25.37
C VAL A 928 -11.15 -8.45 26.68
N ASN A 929 -11.17 -9.79 26.70
CA ASN A 929 -11.55 -10.61 27.85
C ASN A 929 -10.36 -10.97 28.75
N GLY A 930 -9.15 -11.06 28.18
CA GLY A 930 -7.93 -11.40 28.91
C GLY A 930 -7.42 -10.28 29.83
N ASN A 931 -6.87 -10.67 30.98
CA ASN A 931 -6.31 -9.75 31.97
C ASN A 931 -4.91 -9.26 31.57
N ASN A 932 -4.45 -8.15 32.15
CA ASN A 932 -3.14 -7.52 31.93
C ASN A 932 -2.85 -7.07 30.48
N ALA A 933 -3.82 -7.24 29.57
CA ALA A 933 -3.69 -6.92 28.16
C ALA A 933 -3.33 -5.43 27.96
N THR A 934 -2.46 -5.16 26.99
CA THR A 934 -1.86 -3.83 26.77
C THR A 934 -1.95 -3.47 25.31
N MET A 935 -2.64 -2.37 25.01
CA MET A 935 -3.00 -1.95 23.65
C MET A 935 -2.41 -0.57 23.36
N TYR A 936 -1.76 -0.44 22.20
CA TYR A 936 -1.08 0.76 21.73
C TYR A 936 -1.59 1.17 20.34
N GLY A 937 -2.05 2.41 20.16
CA GLY A 937 -2.45 2.91 18.84
C GLY A 937 -3.66 2.18 18.25
N MET A 938 -4.77 2.15 18.99
CA MET A 938 -6.01 1.48 18.57
C MET A 938 -6.92 2.45 17.78
N PHE A 939 -7.35 2.04 16.59
CA PHE A 939 -8.34 2.76 15.77
C PHE A 939 -9.52 1.79 15.54
N VAL A 940 -10.74 2.10 16.02
CA VAL A 940 -11.88 1.15 16.02
C VAL A 940 -13.20 1.86 15.67
N GLU A 941 -13.82 1.53 14.54
CA GLU A 941 -14.80 2.42 13.90
C GLU A 941 -16.04 1.74 13.29
N HIS A 942 -17.16 2.46 13.38
CA HIS A 942 -18.45 2.26 12.72
C HIS A 942 -19.25 0.97 12.99
N PHE A 943 -18.93 0.21 14.05
CA PHE A 943 -19.67 -1.01 14.44
C PHE A 943 -21.12 -0.72 14.83
N ASN A 944 -22.00 -1.71 14.66
CA ASN A 944 -23.44 -1.56 14.92
C ASN A 944 -23.76 -1.40 16.41
N GLU A 945 -22.97 -2.01 17.31
CA GLU A 945 -23.08 -1.87 18.77
C GLU A 945 -21.80 -1.24 19.35
N TYR A 946 -21.09 -1.91 20.25
CA TYR A 946 -19.92 -1.37 20.92
C TYR A 946 -18.69 -1.41 20.00
N GLN A 947 -17.97 -0.30 19.91
CA GLN A 947 -16.73 -0.24 19.13
C GLN A 947 -15.65 -1.08 19.85
N THR A 948 -15.42 -0.79 21.14
CA THR A 948 -14.53 -1.58 22.03
C THR A 948 -15.19 -1.94 23.36
N ILE A 949 -15.07 -3.21 23.76
CA ILE A 949 -15.47 -3.73 25.08
C ILE A 949 -14.25 -4.27 25.82
N TRP A 950 -14.04 -3.85 27.06
CA TRP A 950 -12.95 -4.32 27.93
C TRP A 950 -13.48 -5.04 29.17
N ASN A 951 -13.24 -6.35 29.22
CA ASN A 951 -13.71 -7.28 30.24
C ASN A 951 -12.60 -7.75 31.20
N GLY A 952 -11.32 -7.69 30.81
CA GLY A 952 -10.18 -8.14 31.62
C GLY A 952 -9.71 -7.12 32.67
N GLU A 953 -9.20 -7.61 33.80
CA GLU A 953 -8.54 -6.80 34.85
C GLU A 953 -7.17 -6.28 34.41
N ASN A 954 -6.69 -5.21 35.06
CA ASN A 954 -5.39 -4.56 34.84
C ASN A 954 -5.16 -4.13 33.37
N GLY A 955 -6.24 -3.84 32.65
CA GLY A 955 -6.17 -3.44 31.25
C GLY A 955 -5.47 -2.10 31.07
N ARG A 956 -4.70 -1.96 29.97
CA ARG A 956 -4.00 -0.73 29.61
C ARG A 956 -4.21 -0.38 28.15
N LEU A 957 -4.71 0.82 27.89
CA LEU A 957 -4.85 1.39 26.55
C LEU A 957 -4.07 2.70 26.46
N TYR A 958 -3.26 2.83 25.43
CA TYR A 958 -2.50 4.03 25.11
C TYR A 958 -2.78 4.44 23.67
N PHE A 959 -3.38 5.62 23.52
CA PHE A 959 -4.05 6.11 22.31
C PHE A 959 -5.24 5.24 21.85
N TYR A 960 -6.37 5.92 21.69
CA TYR A 960 -7.57 5.40 21.04
C TYR A 960 -8.13 6.44 20.09
N GLN A 961 -8.58 5.98 18.92
CA GLN A 961 -9.44 6.74 18.02
C GLN A 961 -10.63 5.86 17.63
N SER A 962 -11.79 6.49 17.48
CA SER A 962 -13.01 5.82 17.06
C SER A 962 -13.98 6.80 16.43
N GLU A 963 -14.73 6.35 15.42
CA GLU A 963 -15.90 7.01 14.87
C GLU A 963 -17.15 6.15 15.07
N THR A 964 -18.27 6.80 15.38
CA THR A 964 -19.58 6.14 15.46
C THR A 964 -20.04 5.61 14.10
N PRO A 965 -20.97 4.63 14.05
CA PRO A 965 -21.59 4.22 12.80
C PRO A 965 -22.31 5.41 12.15
N TYR A 966 -22.07 5.68 10.88
CA TYR A 966 -22.71 6.81 10.18
C TYR A 966 -24.21 6.59 9.94
N ASP A 967 -24.66 5.34 10.02
CA ASP A 967 -25.89 4.82 9.43
C ASP A 967 -26.95 4.16 10.36
N PRO A 968 -27.05 4.42 11.69
CA PRO A 968 -28.21 3.99 12.48
C PRO A 968 -29.53 4.54 11.93
N GLN A 969 -30.48 3.64 11.63
CA GLN A 969 -31.71 3.97 10.89
C GLN A 969 -32.85 4.53 11.76
N SER A 970 -32.78 4.40 13.08
CA SER A 970 -33.70 5.04 14.04
C SER A 970 -33.07 5.03 15.44
N GLN A 971 -33.47 5.94 16.32
CA GLN A 971 -32.99 5.91 17.71
C GLN A 971 -33.47 4.66 18.43
N GLU A 972 -34.75 4.27 18.30
CA GLU A 972 -35.34 3.11 18.98
C GLU A 972 -34.68 1.79 18.57
N GLY A 973 -34.25 1.67 17.31
CA GLY A 973 -33.46 0.55 16.82
C GLY A 973 -31.96 0.61 17.16
N TRP A 974 -31.51 1.67 17.83
CA TRP A 974 -30.11 1.88 18.24
C TRP A 974 -30.03 2.41 19.68
N MET A 975 -30.37 1.53 20.62
CA MET A 975 -30.29 1.74 22.07
C MET A 975 -29.63 0.54 22.74
N SER A 976 -28.82 0.79 23.75
CA SER A 976 -28.20 -0.22 24.61
C SER A 976 -28.96 -0.36 25.94
N HIS A 977 -28.46 -1.22 26.84
CA HIS A 977 -29.01 -1.46 28.18
C HIS A 977 -30.54 -1.71 28.17
N ASP A 978 -30.96 -2.78 27.49
CA ASP A 978 -32.37 -3.21 27.32
C ASP A 978 -33.30 -2.10 26.74
N GLY A 979 -32.75 -1.18 25.95
CA GLY A 979 -33.50 -0.08 25.32
C GLY A 979 -33.66 1.16 26.22
N THR A 980 -32.85 1.29 27.27
CA THR A 980 -32.94 2.40 28.24
C THR A 980 -31.88 3.50 28.05
N VAL A 981 -30.81 3.23 27.30
CA VAL A 981 -29.70 4.16 27.03
C VAL A 981 -29.55 4.34 25.53
N LYS A 982 -29.41 5.58 25.04
CA LYS A 982 -29.31 5.86 23.60
C LYS A 982 -27.93 5.51 23.06
N GLY A 983 -27.92 4.79 21.94
CA GLY A 983 -26.70 4.32 21.29
C GLY A 983 -25.90 3.35 22.14
N TYR A 984 -24.68 3.09 21.66
CA TYR A 984 -23.72 2.17 22.26
C TYR A 984 -22.39 2.93 22.44
N ALA A 985 -21.84 2.91 23.66
CA ALA A 985 -20.58 3.60 23.93
C ALA A 985 -19.45 3.09 23.03
N SER A 986 -18.59 4.01 22.57
CA SER A 986 -17.41 3.60 21.80
C SER A 986 -16.44 2.80 22.68
N TYR A 987 -16.25 3.21 23.93
CA TYR A 987 -15.35 2.52 24.86
C TYR A 987 -16.08 2.09 26.13
N LYS A 988 -16.43 0.80 26.23
CA LYS A 988 -17.08 0.20 27.42
C LYS A 988 -16.07 -0.61 28.23
N VAL A 989 -15.74 -0.18 29.44
CA VAL A 989 -15.12 -1.04 30.46
C VAL A 989 -16.24 -1.75 31.22
N SER A 990 -16.08 -3.05 31.45
CA SER A 990 -17.09 -3.86 32.13
C SER A 990 -17.14 -3.57 33.62
N ASN A 991 -18.34 -3.53 34.21
CA ASN A 991 -18.51 -3.01 35.56
C ASN A 991 -17.92 -3.94 36.64
N ARG A 992 -17.60 -5.21 36.29
CA ARG A 992 -16.78 -6.08 37.15
C ARG A 992 -15.37 -5.58 37.34
N VAL A 993 -14.76 -4.96 36.32
CA VAL A 993 -13.33 -4.61 36.27
C VAL A 993 -13.02 -3.62 37.38
N ASN A 994 -11.96 -3.88 38.14
CA ASN A 994 -11.57 -3.08 39.30
C ASN A 994 -10.34 -2.22 39.01
N ASN A 995 -9.49 -2.64 38.06
CA ASN A 995 -8.27 -1.94 37.69
C ASN A 995 -8.20 -1.79 36.16
N HIS A 996 -8.18 -0.55 35.66
CA HIS A 996 -8.07 -0.26 34.23
C HIS A 996 -7.49 1.14 34.00
N LEU A 997 -6.65 1.29 32.98
CA LEU A 997 -6.10 2.58 32.54
C LEU A 997 -6.32 2.74 31.04
N ALA A 998 -6.92 3.85 30.62
CA ALA A 998 -6.94 4.26 29.22
C ALA A 998 -6.52 5.73 29.08
N VAL A 999 -5.62 6.02 28.14
CA VAL A 999 -4.98 7.34 28.00
C VAL A 999 -5.01 7.81 26.55
N GLY A 1000 -5.47 9.04 26.29
CA GLY A 1000 -5.46 9.65 24.95
C GLY A 1000 -6.59 9.13 24.04
N LEU A 1001 -7.86 9.35 24.43
CA LEU A 1001 -9.03 8.80 23.73
C LEU A 1001 -9.75 9.87 22.88
N GLY A 1002 -9.82 9.68 21.56
CA GLY A 1002 -10.71 10.42 20.67
C GLY A 1002 -11.92 9.57 20.26
N VAL A 1003 -13.13 10.09 20.46
CA VAL A 1003 -14.37 9.49 19.94
C VAL A 1003 -15.13 10.54 19.14
N TYR A 1004 -15.27 10.35 17.83
CA TYR A 1004 -15.87 11.35 16.94
C TYR A 1004 -17.23 10.87 16.44
N ASP A 1005 -18.14 11.82 16.26
CA ASP A 1005 -19.53 11.55 15.92
C ASP A 1005 -19.92 12.19 14.60
N VAL A 1006 -20.62 11.42 13.75
CA VAL A 1006 -20.80 11.76 12.32
C VAL A 1006 -22.25 11.66 11.87
N PHE A 1007 -22.94 10.53 12.14
CA PHE A 1007 -24.37 10.29 11.90
C PHE A 1007 -24.98 10.93 10.63
N ILE A 1008 -24.33 10.78 9.47
CA ILE A 1008 -24.78 11.40 8.20
C ILE A 1008 -25.81 10.60 7.40
N ASN A 1009 -25.93 9.28 7.62
CA ASN A 1009 -26.71 8.34 6.79
C ASN A 1009 -27.96 7.77 7.51
N THR A 1010 -28.50 8.49 8.49
CA THR A 1010 -29.52 8.02 9.45
C THR A 1010 -30.96 7.95 8.91
N ASN A 1011 -31.16 7.98 7.58
CA ASN A 1011 -32.48 8.11 6.95
C ASN A 1011 -33.30 9.33 7.46
N GLY A 1012 -32.60 10.38 7.89
CA GLY A 1012 -33.21 11.60 8.46
C GLY A 1012 -33.68 11.48 9.91
N ALA A 1013 -33.41 10.35 10.59
CA ALA A 1013 -33.65 10.21 12.02
C ALA A 1013 -32.69 11.06 12.85
N SER A 1014 -33.20 11.64 13.94
CA SER A 1014 -32.35 12.17 15.01
C SER A 1014 -31.78 11.02 15.83
N ILE A 1015 -30.46 10.90 15.83
CA ILE A 1015 -29.70 9.86 16.53
C ILE A 1015 -28.79 10.52 17.55
N PHE A 1016 -28.82 10.02 18.78
CA PHE A 1016 -27.90 10.39 19.83
C PHE A 1016 -27.23 9.17 20.45
N MET A 1017 -26.02 9.39 20.96
CA MET A 1017 -25.34 8.50 21.90
C MET A 1017 -25.32 9.18 23.28
N ASP A 1018 -25.75 8.48 24.34
CA ASP A 1018 -25.81 9.09 25.67
C ASP A 1018 -24.42 9.23 26.31
N ASN A 1019 -23.55 8.23 26.15
CA ASN A 1019 -22.18 8.20 26.65
C ASN A 1019 -21.22 7.76 25.53
N ALA A 1020 -20.17 8.54 25.23
CA ALA A 1020 -19.08 8.05 24.37
C ALA A 1020 -18.22 6.97 25.05
N ILE A 1021 -18.07 7.07 26.38
CA ILE A 1021 -17.27 6.18 27.22
C ILE A 1021 -18.13 5.73 28.42
N GLU A 1022 -18.10 4.44 28.74
CA GLU A 1022 -18.77 3.88 29.93
C GLU A 1022 -17.80 3.05 30.76
N VAL A 1023 -17.67 3.36 32.06
CA VAL A 1023 -16.75 2.71 32.98
C VAL A 1023 -17.36 2.57 34.39
N PRO A 1024 -16.99 1.57 35.22
CA PRO A 1024 -17.39 1.56 36.62
C PRO A 1024 -16.69 2.65 37.44
N ASN A 1025 -17.41 3.21 38.43
CA ASN A 1025 -16.90 4.27 39.29
C ASN A 1025 -16.04 3.71 40.43
N LYS A 1026 -14.82 3.29 40.08
CA LYS A 1026 -13.86 2.68 41.00
C LYS A 1026 -12.55 3.44 41.04
N GLU A 1027 -11.84 3.31 42.15
CA GLU A 1027 -10.63 4.10 42.42
C GLU A 1027 -9.45 3.75 41.50
N ASN A 1028 -9.35 2.51 41.04
CA ASN A 1028 -8.28 2.06 40.11
C ASN A 1028 -8.74 1.96 38.65
N VAL A 1029 -9.93 2.48 38.31
CA VAL A 1029 -10.39 2.62 36.92
C VAL A 1029 -10.27 4.08 36.52
N THR A 1030 -9.36 4.36 35.59
CA THR A 1030 -8.97 5.72 35.21
C THR A 1030 -8.99 5.89 33.69
N ILE A 1031 -9.72 6.91 33.20
CA ILE A 1031 -9.59 7.44 31.85
C ILE A 1031 -8.81 8.76 31.95
N GLN A 1032 -7.80 8.99 31.11
CA GLN A 1032 -7.03 10.23 31.09
C GLN A 1032 -6.97 10.80 29.67
N ASP A 1033 -7.01 12.13 29.56
CA ASP A 1033 -6.88 12.89 28.31
C ASP A 1033 -7.77 12.35 27.17
N ALA A 1034 -9.06 12.72 27.18
CA ALA A 1034 -10.03 12.30 26.17
C ALA A 1034 -10.81 13.49 25.57
N CYS A 1035 -11.24 13.35 24.32
CA CYS A 1035 -12.17 14.28 23.69
C CYS A 1035 -13.29 13.59 22.90
N ILE A 1036 -14.45 14.23 22.86
CA ILE A 1036 -15.49 13.98 21.85
C ILE A 1036 -15.49 15.11 20.83
N VAL A 1037 -15.71 14.78 19.55
CA VAL A 1037 -15.76 15.75 18.45
C VAL A 1037 -16.95 15.44 17.55
N GLU A 1038 -17.66 16.49 17.16
CA GLU A 1038 -18.89 16.41 16.36
C GLU A 1038 -18.65 16.91 14.93
N LEU A 1039 -18.90 16.04 13.94
CA LEU A 1039 -18.52 16.21 12.53
C LEU A 1039 -19.69 16.17 11.55
N GLY A 1040 -20.92 15.96 12.02
CA GLY A 1040 -22.11 15.91 11.17
C GLY A 1040 -22.44 17.25 10.48
N SER A 1041 -23.32 17.20 9.48
CA SER A 1041 -23.70 18.40 8.72
C SER A 1041 -24.61 19.33 9.53
N SER A 1042 -24.32 20.63 9.53
CA SER A 1042 -25.18 21.66 10.13
C SER A 1042 -26.58 21.78 9.48
N THR A 1043 -26.77 21.20 8.28
CA THR A 1043 -28.06 21.13 7.58
C THR A 1043 -28.78 19.79 7.72
N GLY A 1044 -28.14 18.81 8.37
CA GLY A 1044 -28.66 17.44 8.55
C GLY A 1044 -29.74 17.29 9.63
N PRO A 1045 -30.17 16.05 9.92
CA PRO A 1045 -30.97 15.76 11.10
C PRO A 1045 -30.20 16.13 12.37
N LEU A 1046 -30.92 16.51 13.44
CA LEU A 1046 -30.30 16.83 14.73
C LEU A 1046 -29.69 15.55 15.33
N VAL A 1047 -28.37 15.53 15.49
CA VAL A 1047 -27.57 14.37 15.92
C VAL A 1047 -26.54 14.79 16.97
N GLY A 1048 -25.96 13.84 17.71
CA GLY A 1048 -24.78 14.10 18.54
C GLY A 1048 -24.57 13.19 19.76
N VAL A 1049 -23.70 13.63 20.68
CA VAL A 1049 -23.32 12.90 21.90
C VAL A 1049 -23.71 13.68 23.15
N ASN A 1050 -24.44 13.08 24.09
CA ASN A 1050 -24.93 13.80 25.28
C ASN A 1050 -23.88 13.95 26.40
N SER A 1051 -22.88 13.07 26.49
CA SER A 1051 -21.83 13.09 27.50
C SER A 1051 -20.58 12.32 27.05
N ILE A 1052 -19.39 12.79 27.46
CA ILE A 1052 -18.11 12.15 27.14
C ILE A 1052 -17.91 10.86 27.95
N VAL A 1053 -18.28 10.85 29.24
CA VAL A 1053 -18.22 9.65 30.09
C VAL A 1053 -19.28 9.68 31.18
N ASN A 1054 -20.02 8.58 31.40
CA ASN A 1054 -20.91 8.36 32.55
C ASN A 1054 -21.87 9.54 32.90
N GLY A 1055 -22.48 10.18 31.90
CA GLY A 1055 -23.35 11.36 32.07
C GLY A 1055 -22.61 12.66 32.39
N THR A 1056 -21.29 12.74 32.17
CA THR A 1056 -20.44 13.91 32.42
C THR A 1056 -19.89 14.56 31.15
N GLY A 1057 -19.41 15.80 31.29
CA GLY A 1057 -19.15 16.72 30.18
C GLY A 1057 -20.41 17.43 29.67
N ASN A 1058 -20.21 18.24 28.64
CA ASN A 1058 -21.23 18.89 27.83
C ASN A 1058 -21.58 18.07 26.57
N ALA A 1059 -22.84 18.13 26.15
CA ALA A 1059 -23.27 17.50 24.90
C ALA A 1059 -22.72 18.20 23.65
N THR A 1060 -22.27 17.45 22.65
CA THR A 1060 -21.99 17.93 21.28
C THR A 1060 -23.19 17.65 20.36
N SER A 1061 -23.38 18.42 19.29
CA SER A 1061 -24.48 18.16 18.32
C SER A 1061 -24.42 19.04 17.07
N THR A 1062 -24.63 18.44 15.89
CA THR A 1062 -24.87 19.15 14.62
C THR A 1062 -26.33 19.00 14.14
N GLY A 1063 -26.58 19.24 12.85
CA GLY A 1063 -27.92 19.25 12.29
C GLY A 1063 -28.78 20.44 12.70
N LYS A 1064 -30.03 20.38 12.24
CA LYS A 1064 -31.03 21.45 12.42
C LYS A 1064 -31.40 21.67 13.89
N GLY A 1065 -30.77 22.67 14.50
CA GLY A 1065 -30.97 23.05 15.91
C GLY A 1065 -29.90 22.52 16.86
N GLY A 1066 -28.86 21.87 16.34
CA GLY A 1066 -27.67 21.50 17.11
C GLY A 1066 -26.79 22.71 17.41
N LYS A 1067 -25.71 22.48 18.16
CA LYS A 1067 -24.69 23.50 18.49
C LYS A 1067 -23.75 23.82 17.31
N GLY A 1068 -23.73 22.97 16.29
CA GLY A 1068 -22.73 22.99 15.22
C GLY A 1068 -21.48 22.19 15.59
N TYR A 1069 -20.39 22.36 14.84
CA TYR A 1069 -19.12 21.72 15.15
C TYR A 1069 -18.71 22.02 16.60
N ALA A 1070 -18.54 20.96 17.40
CA ALA A 1070 -18.34 21.06 18.84
C ALA A 1070 -17.32 20.01 19.31
N LYS A 1071 -16.54 20.38 20.33
CA LYS A 1071 -15.54 19.53 20.99
C LYS A 1071 -15.67 19.71 22.51
N GLU A 1072 -15.66 18.63 23.25
CA GLU A 1072 -15.60 18.61 24.74
C GLU A 1072 -14.36 17.82 25.16
N ASN A 1073 -13.65 18.28 26.20
CA ASN A 1073 -12.42 17.66 26.70
C ASN A 1073 -12.56 17.19 28.16
N LEU A 1074 -12.07 15.98 28.42
CA LEU A 1074 -11.91 15.34 29.72
C LEU A 1074 -10.40 15.20 30.01
N LEU A 1075 -9.94 15.68 31.15
CA LEU A 1075 -8.55 15.49 31.61
C LEU A 1075 -8.39 14.17 32.36
N GLU A 1076 -9.32 13.86 33.28
CA GLU A 1076 -9.33 12.61 34.01
C GLU A 1076 -10.76 12.21 34.40
N TYR A 1077 -11.09 10.93 34.30
CA TYR A 1077 -12.22 10.31 34.98
C TYR A 1077 -11.71 9.24 35.93
N LYS A 1078 -12.04 9.35 37.21
CA LYS A 1078 -11.58 8.42 38.26
C LYS A 1078 -12.55 8.38 39.42
N ASN A 1079 -12.85 7.17 39.95
CA ASN A 1079 -13.75 6.99 41.09
C ASN A 1079 -15.11 7.71 40.97
N GLY A 1080 -15.65 7.79 39.74
CA GLY A 1080 -16.90 8.50 39.44
C GLY A 1080 -16.79 10.01 39.24
N ILE A 1081 -15.61 10.62 39.43
CA ILE A 1081 -15.40 12.06 39.27
C ILE A 1081 -14.77 12.34 37.91
N ALA A 1082 -15.44 13.16 37.09
CA ALA A 1082 -14.88 13.73 35.87
C ALA A 1082 -14.19 15.07 36.18
N THR A 1083 -12.99 15.26 35.66
CA THR A 1083 -12.29 16.56 35.58
C THR A 1083 -12.30 17.02 34.13
N LEU A 1084 -12.97 18.14 33.87
CA LEU A 1084 -13.34 18.63 32.55
C LEU A 1084 -12.74 20.02 32.29
N LEU A 1085 -12.66 20.43 31.03
CA LEU A 1085 -12.19 21.76 30.62
C LEU A 1085 -13.28 22.56 29.92
N ASP A 1086 -13.66 23.68 30.50
CA ASP A 1086 -14.38 24.74 29.79
C ASP A 1086 -13.37 25.52 28.93
N ILE A 1087 -13.61 25.53 27.62
CA ILE A 1087 -12.80 26.20 26.59
C ILE A 1087 -13.55 27.34 25.89
N SER A 1088 -14.69 27.79 26.44
CA SER A 1088 -15.49 28.90 25.89
C SER A 1088 -14.87 30.29 26.13
N GLY A 1089 -14.01 30.42 27.15
CA GLY A 1089 -13.23 31.62 27.44
C GLY A 1089 -11.84 31.64 26.78
N SER A 1090 -11.14 32.78 26.87
CA SER A 1090 -9.77 32.94 26.36
C SER A 1090 -8.71 32.11 27.09
N THR A 1091 -9.06 31.53 28.24
CA THR A 1091 -8.19 30.74 29.10
C THR A 1091 -8.99 29.50 29.54
N PRO A 1092 -8.46 28.28 29.39
CA PRO A 1092 -9.19 27.08 29.80
C PRO A 1092 -9.45 27.04 31.32
N VAL A 1093 -10.66 26.65 31.73
CA VAL A 1093 -11.04 26.55 33.15
C VAL A 1093 -11.36 25.10 33.50
N LYS A 1094 -10.65 24.55 34.49
CA LYS A 1094 -10.91 23.20 35.02
C LYS A 1094 -12.12 23.21 35.95
N TYR A 1095 -13.03 22.27 35.76
CA TYR A 1095 -14.15 22.01 36.66
C TYR A 1095 -14.34 20.50 36.87
N THR A 1096 -15.15 20.11 37.86
CA THR A 1096 -15.46 18.70 38.13
C THR A 1096 -16.95 18.42 38.11
N LYS A 1097 -17.32 17.18 37.76
CA LYS A 1097 -18.70 16.70 37.73
C LYS A 1097 -18.75 15.24 38.20
N GLN A 1098 -19.68 14.92 39.10
CA GLN A 1098 -19.95 13.53 39.48
C GLN A 1098 -20.69 12.84 38.33
N GLY A 1099 -20.18 11.68 37.90
CA GLY A 1099 -20.86 10.79 36.98
C GLY A 1099 -21.70 9.73 37.67
N THR A 1100 -22.53 9.05 36.89
CA THR A 1100 -23.45 8.00 37.34
C THR A 1100 -22.79 6.63 37.17
N GLU A 1101 -23.12 5.65 38.03
CA GLU A 1101 -22.67 4.26 37.81
C GLU A 1101 -23.45 3.68 36.62
N PRO A 1102 -22.79 3.13 35.58
CA PRO A 1102 -23.50 2.50 34.47
C PRO A 1102 -24.23 1.23 34.95
N ALA A 1103 -25.36 0.92 34.32
CA ALA A 1103 -26.00 -0.38 34.49
C ALA A 1103 -25.12 -1.51 33.90
N ASN A 1104 -25.39 -2.76 34.27
CA ASN A 1104 -24.76 -3.91 33.62
C ASN A 1104 -25.45 -4.16 32.26
N SER A 1105 -24.71 -4.06 31.17
CA SER A 1105 -25.23 -4.34 29.83
C SER A 1105 -25.40 -5.85 29.57
N VAL A 1106 -25.98 -6.21 28.43
CA VAL A 1106 -26.03 -7.59 27.93
C VAL A 1106 -24.62 -8.21 27.89
N GLU A 1107 -23.62 -7.43 27.46
CA GLU A 1107 -22.23 -7.88 27.34
C GLU A 1107 -21.51 -7.97 28.69
N ASP A 1108 -21.85 -7.11 29.66
CA ASP A 1108 -21.42 -7.31 31.06
C ASP A 1108 -21.89 -8.67 31.57
N TRP A 1109 -23.18 -9.01 31.41
CA TRP A 1109 -23.68 -10.31 31.87
C TRP A 1109 -23.09 -11.48 31.08
N ARG A 1110 -22.92 -11.37 29.75
CA ARG A 1110 -22.22 -12.39 28.93
C ARG A 1110 -20.76 -12.58 29.38
N SER A 1111 -20.13 -11.55 29.94
CA SER A 1111 -18.81 -11.59 30.58
C SER A 1111 -18.83 -12.19 32.00
N TYR A 1112 -19.87 -11.96 32.80
CA TYR A 1112 -19.97 -12.44 34.19
C TYR A 1112 -20.33 -13.93 34.29
N ILE A 1113 -21.24 -14.38 33.43
CA ILE A 1113 -21.86 -15.70 33.51
C ILE A 1113 -20.86 -16.87 33.36
N PRO A 1114 -19.88 -16.86 32.43
CA PRO A 1114 -18.93 -17.97 32.27
C PRO A 1114 -18.23 -18.36 33.59
N THR A 1115 -17.72 -17.38 34.33
CA THR A 1115 -17.06 -17.59 35.63
C THR A 1115 -17.98 -18.24 36.68
N LEU A 1116 -19.31 -18.02 36.60
CA LEU A 1116 -20.30 -18.67 37.47
C LEU A 1116 -20.68 -20.06 36.97
N VAL A 1117 -20.74 -20.25 35.65
CA VAL A 1117 -20.96 -21.54 34.98
C VAL A 1117 -19.82 -22.51 35.25
N ASP A 1118 -18.57 -22.09 35.14
CA ASP A 1118 -17.39 -22.92 35.42
C ASP A 1118 -17.35 -23.34 36.89
N LYS A 1119 -17.69 -22.41 37.80
CA LYS A 1119 -17.88 -22.70 39.23
C LYS A 1119 -18.98 -23.73 39.49
N ALA A 1120 -20.02 -23.79 38.65
CA ALA A 1120 -21.11 -24.76 38.78
C ALA A 1120 -20.73 -26.14 38.18
N ASP A 1121 -20.07 -26.16 37.03
CA ASP A 1121 -19.61 -27.39 36.35
C ASP A 1121 -18.49 -28.10 37.13
N ALA A 1122 -17.68 -27.35 37.90
CA ALA A 1122 -16.65 -27.92 38.78
C ALA A 1122 -17.19 -28.67 40.01
N LEU A 1123 -18.49 -28.57 40.31
CA LEU A 1123 -19.11 -29.20 41.48
C LEU A 1123 -19.46 -30.67 41.19
N ASN A 1124 -19.37 -31.51 42.22
CA ASN A 1124 -19.54 -32.95 42.09
C ASN A 1124 -20.89 -33.41 42.68
N LYS A 1125 -21.75 -33.99 41.83
CA LYS A 1125 -23.06 -34.55 42.20
C LYS A 1125 -23.01 -35.53 43.38
N LYS A 1126 -21.87 -36.20 43.64
CA LYS A 1126 -21.77 -37.14 44.76
C LYS A 1126 -21.85 -36.45 46.12
N ASP A 1127 -21.50 -35.18 46.23
CA ASP A 1127 -21.23 -34.55 47.52
C ASP A 1127 -22.47 -33.81 48.09
N TYR A 1128 -23.53 -33.67 47.28
CA TYR A 1128 -24.73 -32.89 47.59
C TYR A 1128 -26.04 -33.71 47.54
N THR A 1129 -27.10 -33.22 48.18
CA THR A 1129 -28.43 -33.87 48.15
C THR A 1129 -29.02 -33.91 46.74
N PRO A 1130 -29.77 -34.97 46.36
CA PRO A 1130 -30.44 -35.03 45.05
C PRO A 1130 -31.33 -33.82 44.75
N GLU A 1131 -31.98 -33.29 45.78
CA GLU A 1131 -32.94 -32.19 45.70
C GLU A 1131 -32.24 -30.86 45.39
N SER A 1132 -31.22 -30.47 46.17
CA SER A 1132 -30.46 -29.25 45.91
C SER A 1132 -29.67 -29.33 44.60
N TRP A 1133 -29.13 -30.51 44.27
CA TRP A 1133 -28.48 -30.75 42.99
C TRP A 1133 -29.43 -30.59 41.79
N SER A 1134 -30.70 -30.97 41.92
CA SER A 1134 -31.68 -30.81 40.84
C SER A 1134 -31.99 -29.34 40.55
N VAL A 1135 -31.95 -28.46 41.56
CA VAL A 1135 -32.11 -27.01 41.39
C VAL A 1135 -30.91 -26.42 40.65
N LEU A 1136 -29.69 -26.78 41.06
CA LEU A 1136 -28.45 -26.37 40.37
C LEU A 1136 -28.48 -26.74 38.88
N VAL A 1137 -28.79 -28.00 38.56
CA VAL A 1137 -28.82 -28.48 37.17
C VAL A 1137 -29.85 -27.73 36.32
N GLN A 1138 -31.02 -27.39 36.88
CA GLN A 1138 -32.05 -26.64 36.14
C GLN A 1138 -31.66 -25.17 35.92
N ALA A 1139 -31.07 -24.50 36.92
CA ALA A 1139 -30.56 -23.13 36.75
C ALA A 1139 -29.40 -23.07 35.74
N LEU A 1140 -28.44 -24.01 35.86
CA LEU A 1140 -27.29 -24.15 34.97
C LEU A 1140 -27.71 -24.46 33.52
N LYS A 1141 -28.76 -25.27 33.33
CA LYS A 1141 -29.35 -25.51 32.00
C LYS A 1141 -29.98 -24.24 31.41
N ASN A 1142 -30.70 -23.46 32.22
CA ASN A 1142 -31.37 -22.23 31.77
C ASN A 1142 -30.34 -21.18 31.30
N ILE A 1143 -29.33 -20.90 32.12
CA ILE A 1143 -28.35 -19.85 31.83
C ILE A 1143 -27.44 -20.22 30.63
N LYS A 1144 -27.12 -21.52 30.45
CA LYS A 1144 -26.41 -22.04 29.27
C LYS A 1144 -27.24 -22.02 27.98
N ALA A 1145 -28.55 -21.84 28.06
CA ALA A 1145 -29.40 -21.57 26.91
C ALA A 1145 -29.40 -20.08 26.56
N LEU A 1146 -29.58 -19.19 27.55
CA LEU A 1146 -29.57 -17.73 27.36
C LEU A 1146 -28.21 -17.21 26.85
N LEU A 1147 -27.08 -17.81 27.24
CA LEU A 1147 -25.76 -17.51 26.65
C LEU A 1147 -25.64 -17.80 25.15
N LYS A 1148 -26.62 -18.49 24.55
CA LYS A 1148 -26.67 -18.80 23.10
C LYS A 1148 -27.83 -18.08 22.40
N ASP A 1149 -28.56 -17.25 23.15
CA ASP A 1149 -29.69 -16.49 22.65
C ASP A 1149 -29.26 -15.05 22.40
N ASN A 1150 -29.17 -14.68 21.12
CA ASN A 1150 -28.79 -13.32 20.74
C ASN A 1150 -29.88 -12.29 21.09
N THR A 1151 -31.09 -12.72 21.46
CA THR A 1151 -32.20 -11.88 21.92
C THR A 1151 -32.31 -11.78 23.44
N ALA A 1152 -31.45 -12.47 24.21
CA ALA A 1152 -31.46 -12.39 25.67
C ALA A 1152 -31.07 -10.99 26.18
N THR A 1153 -32.00 -10.36 26.91
CA THR A 1153 -31.81 -9.03 27.51
C THR A 1153 -30.96 -9.11 28.79
N ALA A 1154 -30.33 -8.00 29.19
CA ALA A 1154 -29.56 -7.89 30.43
C ALA A 1154 -30.40 -8.31 31.63
N THR A 1155 -31.67 -7.88 31.69
CA THR A 1155 -32.65 -8.28 32.71
C THR A 1155 -32.83 -9.81 32.75
N THR A 1156 -32.92 -10.50 31.61
CA THR A 1156 -33.07 -11.96 31.59
C THR A 1156 -31.80 -12.69 32.02
N LEU A 1157 -30.63 -12.17 31.64
CA LEU A 1157 -29.32 -12.71 31.98
C LEU A 1157 -29.00 -12.52 33.47
N GLU A 1158 -29.32 -11.36 34.05
CA GLU A 1158 -29.24 -11.07 35.48
C GLU A 1158 -30.09 -12.06 36.30
N ASN A 1159 -31.36 -12.22 35.94
CA ASN A 1159 -32.27 -13.13 36.65
C ASN A 1159 -31.77 -14.58 36.59
N ALA A 1160 -31.19 -15.00 35.47
CA ALA A 1160 -30.59 -16.33 35.34
C ALA A 1160 -29.28 -16.46 36.14
N TYR A 1161 -28.42 -15.44 36.16
CA TYR A 1161 -27.19 -15.38 36.97
C TYR A 1161 -27.52 -15.50 38.46
N ASN A 1162 -28.44 -14.66 38.95
CA ASN A 1162 -28.89 -14.67 40.34
C ASN A 1162 -29.56 -16.00 40.72
N ALA A 1163 -30.29 -16.64 39.80
CA ALA A 1163 -30.85 -17.98 40.03
C ALA A 1163 -29.76 -19.07 40.12
N LEU A 1164 -28.70 -19.03 39.30
CA LEU A 1164 -27.59 -19.99 39.38
C LEU A 1164 -26.74 -19.75 40.64
N ASP A 1165 -26.38 -18.51 40.94
CA ASP A 1165 -25.59 -18.14 42.12
C ASP A 1165 -26.30 -18.54 43.42
N LYS A 1166 -27.61 -18.30 43.50
CA LYS A 1166 -28.46 -18.80 44.60
C LYS A 1166 -28.47 -20.33 44.63
N ALA A 1167 -28.62 -21.00 43.50
CA ALA A 1167 -28.63 -22.47 43.44
C ALA A 1167 -27.30 -23.11 43.85
N ILE A 1168 -26.15 -22.45 43.63
CA ILE A 1168 -24.83 -22.85 44.14
C ILE A 1168 -24.76 -22.64 45.65
N LYS A 1169 -25.21 -21.48 46.15
CA LYS A 1169 -25.18 -21.12 47.58
C LYS A 1169 -26.11 -21.98 48.45
N ASP A 1170 -27.25 -22.40 47.89
CA ASP A 1170 -28.24 -23.26 48.55
C ASP A 1170 -27.90 -24.77 48.48
N LEU A 1171 -26.74 -25.16 47.92
CA LEU A 1171 -26.34 -26.57 47.84
C LEU A 1171 -26.18 -27.21 49.23
N GLN A 1172 -26.98 -28.23 49.48
CA GLN A 1172 -26.95 -28.98 50.73
C GLN A 1172 -25.96 -30.13 50.58
N ALA A 1173 -24.83 -30.05 51.27
CA ALA A 1173 -23.89 -31.17 51.36
C ALA A 1173 -24.56 -32.38 52.01
N LYS A 1174 -24.23 -33.59 51.55
CA LYS A 1174 -24.60 -34.81 52.27
C LYS A 1174 -23.89 -34.84 53.62
N SER A 1175 -24.62 -35.17 54.69
CA SER A 1175 -24.02 -35.37 56.00
C SER A 1175 -22.95 -36.47 55.93
N PRO A 1176 -21.75 -36.25 56.49
CA PRO A 1176 -20.77 -37.32 56.61
C PRO A 1176 -21.32 -38.42 57.52
N VAL A 1177 -21.23 -39.67 57.05
CA VAL A 1177 -21.74 -40.83 57.78
C VAL A 1177 -20.73 -41.22 58.87
N ASP A 1178 -21.16 -41.17 60.13
CA ASP A 1178 -20.31 -41.46 61.28
C ASP A 1178 -20.09 -42.96 61.44
N LYS A 1179 -18.92 -43.40 60.98
CA LYS A 1179 -18.42 -44.77 61.12
C LYS A 1179 -17.61 -44.99 62.39
N SER A 1180 -17.33 -43.96 63.20
CA SER A 1180 -16.35 -44.03 64.29
C SER A 1180 -16.66 -45.13 65.32
N SER A 1181 -17.93 -45.31 65.66
CA SER A 1181 -18.38 -46.36 66.59
C SER A 1181 -18.25 -47.77 66.00
N LEU A 1182 -18.54 -47.93 64.70
CA LEU A 1182 -18.39 -49.20 63.98
C LEU A 1182 -16.92 -49.57 63.77
N GLU A 1183 -16.09 -48.61 63.35
CA GLU A 1183 -14.64 -48.78 63.19
C GLU A 1183 -13.95 -49.11 64.51
N LYS A 1184 -14.35 -48.44 65.61
CA LYS A 1184 -13.85 -48.72 66.96
C LYS A 1184 -14.20 -50.14 67.38
N LEU A 1185 -15.45 -50.56 67.20
CA LEU A 1185 -15.89 -51.91 67.58
C LEU A 1185 -15.22 -52.98 66.69
N TYR A 1186 -15.13 -52.76 65.37
CA TYR A 1186 -14.40 -53.64 64.46
C TYR A 1186 -12.94 -53.79 64.89
N ASN A 1187 -12.22 -52.68 65.11
CA ASN A 1187 -10.80 -52.74 65.48
C ASN A 1187 -10.55 -53.38 66.86
N GLN A 1188 -11.50 -53.29 67.80
CA GLN A 1188 -11.42 -54.01 69.09
C GLN A 1188 -11.63 -55.53 68.99
N ASN A 1189 -12.15 -56.03 67.85
CA ASN A 1189 -12.62 -57.40 67.71
C ASN A 1189 -12.02 -58.17 66.51
N LYS A 1190 -11.45 -57.49 65.51
CA LYS A 1190 -10.92 -58.08 64.28
C LYS A 1190 -9.86 -59.18 64.50
N ASP A 1191 -9.02 -59.02 65.53
CA ASP A 1191 -7.89 -59.91 65.82
C ASP A 1191 -8.26 -61.06 66.80
N LYS A 1192 -9.56 -61.27 67.07
CA LYS A 1192 -10.02 -62.38 67.91
C LYS A 1192 -9.89 -63.72 67.19
N THR A 1193 -9.59 -64.77 67.95
CA THR A 1193 -9.52 -66.16 67.48
C THR A 1193 -10.53 -67.04 68.22
N GLN A 1194 -10.97 -68.13 67.57
CA GLN A 1194 -12.08 -68.98 68.02
C GLN A 1194 -11.89 -69.56 69.43
N GLY A 1195 -10.67 -70.00 69.76
CA GLY A 1195 -10.24 -70.33 71.12
C GLY A 1195 -11.15 -71.32 71.86
N LYS A 1196 -12.04 -70.81 72.71
CA LYS A 1196 -12.97 -71.60 73.54
C LYS A 1196 -14.45 -71.36 73.20
N TYR A 1197 -14.77 -70.72 72.09
CA TYR A 1197 -16.14 -70.39 71.69
C TYR A 1197 -16.79 -71.49 70.84
N THR A 1198 -18.11 -71.66 70.93
CA THR A 1198 -18.87 -72.63 70.13
C THR A 1198 -18.88 -72.22 68.66
N ASP A 1199 -18.72 -73.19 67.75
CA ASP A 1199 -18.61 -72.96 66.31
C ASP A 1199 -19.76 -72.13 65.75
N CYS A 1200 -21.00 -72.40 66.20
CA CYS A 1200 -22.19 -71.65 65.79
C CYS A 1200 -22.14 -70.17 66.23
N SER A 1201 -21.71 -69.89 67.47
CA SER A 1201 -21.55 -68.50 67.93
C SER A 1201 -20.35 -67.81 67.28
N TRP A 1202 -19.31 -68.57 66.96
CA TRP A 1202 -18.10 -68.04 66.33
C TRP A 1202 -18.34 -67.66 64.87
N LYS A 1203 -19.06 -68.50 64.10
CA LYS A 1203 -19.41 -68.21 62.72
C LYS A 1203 -20.27 -66.96 62.59
N ALA A 1204 -21.30 -66.82 63.44
CA ALA A 1204 -22.13 -65.62 63.49
C ALA A 1204 -21.32 -64.33 63.80
N PHE A 1205 -20.33 -64.42 64.69
CA PHE A 1205 -19.40 -63.33 64.96
C PHE A 1205 -18.49 -63.01 63.76
N GLN A 1206 -17.92 -64.01 63.08
CA GLN A 1206 -17.12 -63.79 61.87
C GLN A 1206 -17.93 -63.16 60.73
N ASP A 1207 -19.19 -63.56 60.57
CA ASP A 1207 -20.08 -63.02 59.54
C ASP A 1207 -20.44 -61.55 59.83
N ALA A 1208 -20.84 -61.23 61.07
CA ALA A 1208 -21.10 -59.85 61.48
C ALA A 1208 -19.85 -58.95 61.38
N LEU A 1209 -18.68 -59.47 61.74
CA LEU A 1209 -17.39 -58.78 61.61
C LEU A 1209 -17.03 -58.50 60.14
N THR A 1210 -17.36 -59.43 59.24
CA THR A 1210 -17.14 -59.29 57.78
C THR A 1210 -18.08 -58.25 57.18
N SER A 1211 -19.37 -58.30 57.52
CA SER A 1211 -20.36 -57.30 57.12
C SER A 1211 -20.01 -55.89 57.64
N ALA A 1212 -19.57 -55.79 58.89
CA ALA A 1212 -19.06 -54.55 59.47
C ALA A 1212 -17.89 -53.98 58.67
N LYS A 1213 -16.93 -54.81 58.24
CA LYS A 1213 -15.80 -54.36 57.41
C LYS A 1213 -16.26 -53.88 56.03
N ALA A 1214 -17.19 -54.58 55.39
CA ALA A 1214 -17.75 -54.16 54.11
C ALA A 1214 -18.47 -52.80 54.19
N VAL A 1215 -19.18 -52.54 55.28
CA VAL A 1215 -19.86 -51.25 55.53
C VAL A 1215 -18.86 -50.13 55.89
N ILE A 1216 -17.79 -50.43 56.63
CA ILE A 1216 -16.67 -49.50 56.86
C ILE A 1216 -16.02 -49.10 55.51
N ASP A 1217 -15.69 -50.08 54.67
CA ASP A 1217 -15.00 -49.83 53.39
C ASP A 1217 -15.88 -49.18 52.31
N ASN A 1218 -17.20 -49.40 52.37
CA ASN A 1218 -18.15 -48.82 51.42
C ASN A 1218 -18.27 -47.30 51.60
N LYS A 1219 -17.70 -46.55 50.65
CA LYS A 1219 -17.71 -45.07 50.64
C LYS A 1219 -19.11 -44.46 50.46
N ASP A 1220 -20.06 -45.21 49.90
CA ASP A 1220 -21.44 -44.78 49.67
C ASP A 1220 -22.43 -45.39 50.71
N ALA A 1221 -21.93 -45.97 51.82
CA ALA A 1221 -22.76 -46.50 52.91
C ALA A 1221 -23.53 -45.39 53.63
N LYS A 1222 -24.78 -45.66 54.01
CA LYS A 1222 -25.65 -44.74 54.77
C LYS A 1222 -25.45 -44.92 56.27
N GLN A 1223 -25.86 -43.94 57.07
CA GLN A 1223 -25.89 -44.07 58.53
C GLN A 1223 -26.72 -45.28 58.98
N THR A 1224 -27.87 -45.55 58.33
CA THR A 1224 -28.69 -46.76 58.59
C THR A 1224 -27.91 -48.07 58.44
N ASP A 1225 -26.98 -48.12 57.48
CA ASP A 1225 -26.22 -49.33 57.16
C ASP A 1225 -25.09 -49.52 58.17
N VAL A 1226 -24.51 -48.41 58.64
CA VAL A 1226 -23.50 -48.35 59.72
C VAL A 1226 -24.12 -48.68 61.08
N ASP A 1227 -25.29 -48.13 61.39
CA ASP A 1227 -26.00 -48.37 62.65
C ASP A 1227 -26.47 -49.84 62.73
N ALA A 1228 -26.95 -50.41 61.62
CA ALA A 1228 -27.29 -51.82 61.52
C ALA A 1228 -26.05 -52.72 61.70
N ALA A 1229 -24.95 -52.47 60.96
CA ALA A 1229 -23.73 -53.26 61.09
C ALA A 1229 -23.05 -53.11 62.48
N LEU A 1230 -23.21 -51.95 63.13
CA LEU A 1230 -22.79 -51.73 64.51
C LEU A 1230 -23.60 -52.58 65.48
N LYS A 1231 -24.94 -52.58 65.32
CA LYS A 1231 -25.84 -53.41 66.13
C LYS A 1231 -25.58 -54.91 65.93
N ASP A 1232 -25.48 -55.37 64.69
CA ASP A 1232 -25.22 -56.78 64.36
C ASP A 1232 -23.90 -57.25 64.96
N LEU A 1233 -22.84 -56.43 64.88
CA LEU A 1233 -21.55 -56.75 65.49
C LEU A 1233 -21.61 -56.73 67.02
N GLN A 1234 -22.34 -55.80 67.65
CA GLN A 1234 -22.56 -55.79 69.10
C GLN A 1234 -23.30 -57.05 69.57
N ASP A 1235 -24.42 -57.38 68.93
CA ASP A 1235 -25.25 -58.53 69.28
C ASP A 1235 -24.50 -59.86 69.04
N ALA A 1236 -23.71 -59.96 67.97
CA ALA A 1236 -22.86 -61.12 67.71
C ALA A 1236 -21.72 -61.28 68.74
N ILE A 1237 -21.07 -60.18 69.15
CA ILE A 1237 -20.06 -60.19 70.23
C ILE A 1237 -20.69 -60.63 71.56
N ALA A 1238 -21.88 -60.11 71.89
CA ALA A 1238 -22.61 -60.46 73.10
C ALA A 1238 -23.04 -61.95 73.12
N ASN A 1239 -23.33 -62.53 71.95
CA ASN A 1239 -23.72 -63.94 71.80
C ASN A 1239 -22.56 -64.93 71.65
N LEU A 1240 -21.29 -64.51 71.83
CA LEU A 1240 -20.14 -65.42 71.85
C LEU A 1240 -20.16 -66.38 73.06
N ARG A 1241 -20.67 -67.60 72.85
CA ARG A 1241 -20.83 -68.63 73.90
C ARG A 1241 -19.59 -69.50 74.03
N LYS A 1242 -19.06 -69.64 75.25
CA LYS A 1242 -17.92 -70.52 75.54
C LYS A 1242 -18.37 -71.98 75.69
N ASN A 1243 -17.55 -72.91 75.24
CA ASN A 1243 -17.71 -74.35 75.45
C ASN A 1243 -17.64 -74.64 76.97
N GLN A 1244 -18.78 -74.94 77.60
CA GLN A 1244 -18.83 -75.40 78.99
C GLN A 1244 -18.67 -76.93 79.03
N LEU A 1245 -17.62 -77.41 79.70
CA LEU A 1245 -17.57 -78.80 80.15
C LEU A 1245 -18.54 -78.97 81.32
N ASN A 1246 -19.34 -80.03 81.30
CA ASN A 1246 -20.46 -80.21 82.23
C ASN A 1246 -20.02 -80.88 83.54
N THR A 1247 -19.97 -80.12 84.63
CA THR A 1247 -19.63 -80.61 85.99
C THR A 1247 -20.83 -81.14 86.81
N GLN A 1248 -22.04 -81.28 86.24
CA GLN A 1248 -23.20 -81.81 86.97
C GLN A 1248 -23.39 -83.34 86.89
N LEU A 1249 -22.60 -84.07 86.09
CA LEU A 1249 -22.74 -85.54 85.99
C LEU A 1249 -22.13 -86.33 87.17
N TYR A 1250 -21.18 -85.74 87.93
CA TYR A 1250 -20.46 -86.47 88.98
C TYR A 1250 -21.28 -86.68 90.27
N GLU A 1251 -22.01 -85.64 90.72
CA GLU A 1251 -22.94 -85.72 91.87
C GLU A 1251 -24.07 -86.73 91.65
N ILE A 1252 -24.59 -86.82 90.41
CA ILE A 1252 -25.73 -87.70 90.08
C ILE A 1252 -25.27 -89.16 90.01
N PHE A 1253 -24.09 -89.45 89.46
CA PHE A 1253 -23.57 -90.81 89.35
C PHE A 1253 -23.31 -91.42 90.74
N LEU A 1254 -22.72 -90.66 91.67
CA LEU A 1254 -22.43 -91.12 93.03
C LEU A 1254 -23.70 -91.40 93.86
N ARG A 1255 -24.82 -90.70 93.62
CA ARG A 1255 -26.08 -90.97 94.34
C ARG A 1255 -26.87 -92.16 93.79
N LEU A 1256 -26.75 -92.47 92.50
CA LEU A 1256 -27.46 -93.60 91.88
C LEU A 1256 -26.72 -94.94 92.00
N PHE A 1257 -25.37 -94.94 92.05
CA PHE A 1257 -24.57 -96.17 92.05
C PHE A 1257 -24.47 -96.89 93.43
N HIS A 1258 -25.25 -96.51 94.43
CA HIS A 1258 -25.29 -97.18 95.75
C HIS A 1258 -26.70 -97.42 96.32
N GLN A 1259 -27.76 -97.21 95.52
CA GLN A 1259 -29.13 -97.64 95.87
C GLN A 1259 -29.74 -98.65 94.88
N LEU A 1260 -29.04 -99.03 93.82
CA LEU A 1260 -29.31 -100.29 93.11
C LEU A 1260 -28.20 -101.30 93.40
N ILE A 1261 -28.62 -102.55 93.64
CA ILE A 1261 -27.79 -103.73 93.95
C ILE A 1261 -27.25 -103.77 95.39
N LEU A 1262 -28.18 -103.68 96.35
CA LEU A 1262 -28.36 -104.80 97.27
C LEU A 1262 -29.64 -105.54 96.88
N HIS A 1263 -29.50 -106.61 96.09
CA HIS A 1263 -30.53 -107.64 95.89
C HIS A 1263 -29.85 -108.96 95.46
N SER A 1264 -30.33 -110.07 96.03
CA SER A 1264 -29.83 -111.46 95.92
C SER A 1264 -28.44 -111.75 96.54
N ASN A 1265 -28.44 -112.74 97.45
CA ASN A 1265 -27.29 -113.62 97.68
C ASN A 1265 -27.46 -114.83 96.77
N TYR A 1266 -26.49 -115.11 95.88
CA TYR A 1266 -26.04 -116.45 95.50
C TYR A 1266 -24.75 -116.37 94.68
#